data_AF-A0A1E4SV73-F1
#
_entry.id   AF-A0A1E4SV73-F1
#
_cell.length_a   1.000
_cell.length_b   1.000
_cell.length_c   1.000
_cell.angle_alpha   90.00
_cell.angle_beta   90.00
_cell.angle_gamma   90.00
#
_symmetry.space_group_name_H-M   'P 1'
#
loop_
_entity.id
_entity.type
_entity.pdbx_description
1 polymer ?
#
loop_
_entity_poly.entity_id
_entity_poly.type
_entity_poly.pdbx_seq_one_letter_code
_entity_poly.pdbx_strand_id
1 'polypeptide(L)'
;MSVSLDSLSQLPIDGKLKTLSDIKVAVLGNDKEKQKLITQFKALKTILLNESNTTLLQDAAIIIQSFSYLKKNIDFLIDNNVVEILIISTVKHQDALAEINFRTLIDICASSSVSILNLLDFEENGLRLIEVIHNILSGPSTKQLLFNTCILIPFIKSCKQLTKLYKPLMKKLSIAISSAFKTVLNLNNSVHDHKSFENCTKSITIPEPPPEHTLDLLCDEVSPMLYALSHLIEVIHSELSVSLTLPQPLYYTLTSFLNAYNLNIKLSAINVLVQYTKHFMKSALKETSYLKLAPSLVSLISRMKDSNELDNSLNSNYRLTKKMAPIYLLSQIAEDNAHVSEYLVEISFFEKIAGIITSSYSHEQKFLDEKSLYKISDSLLILSCIGGLKENYRELVIKYDVAPIITDSLGRHIEIHKELSSTTPNANEELILKLSNRITLSSCYLLRSLSRSASLLRTYLVELNLVDLLIEILKIPETSIKDCSPELQHDEVLLKSVALGIISNLVMEFSAVAQDLASDDLSKILREFIYYSQYDILRLNALLVIRNSLFGDFYSFRENFEKAVTIEKIFDLCYDPNNLIKEQCFNIFRNLSVSSSNYANHLVSYFPNSPAAKKYGDATFLDFLLKHVSQSTSTEVTLAINYIIVHLAASNVENRSLIMCNDALLRQLLKLLEPTPAIESRATTALEINDENEEEEDQWKIKLSVVWIIINLTWKEETSNSDSEAEDGSEDHSLDYEAMEIDEVDNSSASSQYTKYLSSKYRAHKLIDIGFYDAIKLLNSICTISDFKERARTAIFHLVLYDTNNQSN
;
A
#
# COMPACT_ATOMS: atom_id res chain seq x y z
N MET A 1 -51.73 19.39 -22.51
CA MET A 1 -52.75 18.39 -22.13
C MET A 1 -52.49 18.02 -20.67
N SER A 2 -53.49 18.18 -19.79
CA SER A 2 -53.36 17.83 -18.36
C SER A 2 -53.86 16.40 -18.14
N VAL A 3 -53.12 15.41 -18.62
CA VAL A 3 -53.45 14.00 -18.35
C VAL A 3 -52.80 13.63 -17.02
N SER A 4 -53.62 13.32 -16.02
CA SER A 4 -53.16 12.95 -14.68
C SER A 4 -52.91 11.44 -14.59
N LEU A 5 -51.73 11.04 -14.11
CA LEU A 5 -51.37 9.66 -13.80
C LEU A 5 -52.24 9.06 -12.67
N ASP A 6 -52.85 9.89 -11.82
CA ASP A 6 -53.63 9.42 -10.66
C ASP A 6 -54.95 8.73 -11.07
N SER A 7 -55.49 9.07 -12.24
CA SER A 7 -56.71 8.45 -12.78
C SER A 7 -56.45 7.10 -13.46
N LEU A 8 -55.18 6.69 -13.67
CA LEU A 8 -54.83 5.46 -14.38
C LEU A 8 -55.45 4.21 -13.73
N SER A 9 -55.50 4.16 -12.40
CA SER A 9 -56.03 3.01 -11.67
C SER A 9 -57.52 2.72 -11.98
N GLN A 10 -58.27 3.74 -12.41
CA GLN A 10 -59.71 3.68 -12.68
C GLN A 10 -60.05 3.42 -14.15
N LEU A 11 -59.05 3.46 -15.04
CA LEU A 11 -59.24 3.29 -16.48
C LEU A 11 -59.20 1.80 -16.89
N PRO A 12 -59.98 1.40 -17.92
CA PRO A 12 -59.80 0.11 -18.57
C PRO A 12 -58.42 0.04 -19.25
N ILE A 13 -57.93 -1.18 -19.54
CA ILE A 13 -56.58 -1.44 -20.06
C ILE A 13 -56.26 -0.59 -21.30
N ASP A 14 -57.17 -0.49 -22.27
CA ASP A 14 -56.96 0.33 -23.48
C ASP A 14 -56.84 1.83 -23.16
N GLY A 15 -57.59 2.29 -22.15
CA GLY A 15 -57.50 3.66 -21.64
C GLY A 15 -56.17 3.92 -20.92
N LYS A 16 -55.68 2.95 -20.16
CA LYS A 16 -54.35 3.01 -19.52
C LYS A 16 -53.23 3.05 -20.56
N LEU A 17 -53.29 2.19 -21.58
CA LEU A 17 -52.29 2.10 -22.65
C LEU A 17 -52.19 3.41 -23.42
N LYS A 18 -53.34 3.96 -23.84
CA LYS A 18 -53.37 5.24 -24.54
C LYS A 18 -52.80 6.37 -23.68
N THR A 19 -53.20 6.42 -22.41
CA THR A 19 -52.74 7.44 -21.46
C THR A 19 -51.23 7.38 -21.23
N LEU A 20 -50.68 6.20 -20.96
CA LEU A 20 -49.23 6.05 -20.78
C LEU A 20 -48.46 6.34 -22.06
N SER A 21 -48.97 5.94 -23.23
CA SER A 21 -48.36 6.25 -24.51
C SER A 21 -48.31 7.77 -24.76
N ASP A 22 -49.40 8.49 -24.49
CA ASP A 22 -49.46 9.95 -24.62
C ASP A 22 -48.47 10.64 -23.67
N ILE A 23 -48.39 10.17 -22.41
CA ILE A 23 -47.44 10.66 -21.42
C ILE A 23 -46.00 10.40 -21.85
N LYS A 24 -45.70 9.18 -22.30
CA LYS A 24 -44.38 8.78 -22.81
C LYS A 24 -43.92 9.73 -23.90
N VAL A 25 -44.75 10.01 -24.90
CA VAL A 25 -44.43 10.96 -25.97
C VAL A 25 -44.23 12.38 -25.41
N ALA A 26 -45.02 12.79 -24.42
CA ALA A 26 -44.93 14.13 -23.83
C ALA A 26 -43.65 14.36 -23.00
N VAL A 27 -43.10 13.33 -22.37
CA VAL A 27 -41.91 13.47 -21.49
C VAL A 27 -40.58 13.21 -22.15
N LEU A 28 -40.54 12.43 -23.24
CA LEU A 28 -39.30 12.13 -23.94
C LEU A 28 -38.68 13.43 -24.48
N GLY A 29 -37.52 13.80 -23.94
CA GLY A 29 -36.82 15.04 -24.27
C GLY A 29 -37.43 16.33 -23.69
N ASN A 30 -38.46 16.26 -22.82
CA ASN A 30 -39.14 17.45 -22.31
C ASN A 30 -39.13 17.51 -20.77
N ASP A 31 -38.18 18.26 -20.22
CA ASP A 31 -37.99 18.34 -18.77
C ASP A 31 -39.10 19.08 -18.04
N LYS A 32 -39.78 20.04 -18.69
CA LYS A 32 -40.90 20.75 -18.06
C LYS A 32 -42.07 19.81 -17.79
N GLU A 33 -42.33 18.88 -18.71
CA GLU A 33 -43.38 17.87 -18.53
C GLU A 33 -42.95 16.81 -17.50
N LYS A 34 -41.69 16.38 -17.48
CA LYS A 34 -41.17 15.48 -16.43
C LYS A 34 -41.38 16.07 -15.03
N GLN A 35 -41.10 17.36 -14.85
CA GLN A 35 -41.28 18.04 -13.56
C GLN A 35 -42.74 18.05 -13.09
N LYS A 36 -43.72 18.11 -14.01
CA LYS A 36 -45.14 18.02 -13.65
C LYS A 36 -45.51 16.62 -13.14
N LEU A 37 -44.88 15.57 -13.67
CA LEU A 37 -45.17 14.19 -13.29
C LEU A 37 -44.55 13.77 -11.95
N ILE A 38 -43.60 14.53 -11.39
CA ILE A 38 -42.97 14.24 -10.10
C ILE A 38 -44.02 14.00 -9.01
N THR A 39 -45.08 14.82 -8.99
CA THR A 39 -46.17 14.73 -8.00
C THR A 39 -47.04 13.48 -8.13
N GLN A 40 -47.03 12.83 -9.30
CA GLN A 40 -47.89 11.69 -9.62
C GLN A 40 -47.07 10.40 -9.87
N PHE A 41 -45.78 10.44 -9.54
CA PHE A 41 -44.81 9.38 -9.85
C PHE A 41 -45.13 8.03 -9.15
N LYS A 42 -45.90 8.06 -8.05
CA LYS A 42 -46.37 6.87 -7.33
C LYS A 42 -47.20 5.92 -8.21
N ALA A 43 -47.93 6.44 -9.19
CA ALA A 43 -48.72 5.62 -10.10
C ALA A 43 -47.83 4.70 -10.97
N LEU A 44 -46.70 5.22 -11.47
CA LEU A 44 -45.75 4.45 -12.28
C LEU A 44 -45.10 3.31 -11.50
N LYS A 45 -44.73 3.57 -10.23
CA LYS A 45 -44.23 2.55 -9.30
C LYS A 45 -45.23 1.41 -9.12
N THR A 46 -46.49 1.76 -8.93
CA THR A 46 -47.57 0.79 -8.71
C THR A 46 -47.77 -0.10 -9.94
N ILE A 47 -47.68 0.48 -11.14
CA ILE A 47 -47.77 -0.26 -12.41
C ILE A 47 -46.63 -1.28 -12.51
N LEU A 48 -45.38 -0.87 -12.27
CA LEU A 48 -44.23 -1.79 -12.34
C LEU A 48 -44.30 -2.96 -11.35
N LEU A 49 -44.92 -2.77 -10.19
CA LEU A 49 -45.02 -3.82 -9.17
C LEU A 49 -46.23 -4.75 -9.36
N ASN A 50 -47.37 -4.22 -9.79
CA ASN A 50 -48.65 -4.92 -9.69
C ASN A 50 -49.29 -5.32 -11.03
N GLU A 51 -48.97 -4.64 -12.13
CA GLU A 51 -49.58 -4.97 -13.43
C GLU A 51 -48.95 -6.20 -14.09
N SER A 52 -49.70 -6.84 -14.98
CA SER A 52 -49.24 -8.01 -15.75
C SER A 52 -49.15 -7.75 -17.26
N ASN A 53 -49.69 -6.63 -17.74
CA ASN A 53 -49.67 -6.29 -19.16
C ASN A 53 -48.28 -5.77 -19.56
N THR A 54 -47.60 -6.51 -20.45
CA THR A 54 -46.25 -6.21 -20.93
C THR A 54 -46.09 -4.79 -21.47
N THR A 55 -47.05 -4.30 -22.26
CA THR A 55 -46.96 -2.98 -22.87
C THR A 55 -47.12 -1.86 -21.84
N LEU A 56 -48.02 -2.01 -20.86
CA LEU A 56 -48.14 -1.07 -19.74
C LEU A 56 -46.85 -1.01 -18.91
N LEU A 57 -46.26 -2.17 -18.62
CA LEU A 57 -45.01 -2.27 -17.88
C LEU A 57 -43.86 -1.58 -18.63
N GLN A 58 -43.71 -1.84 -19.92
CA GLN A 58 -42.68 -1.24 -20.76
C GLN A 58 -42.84 0.28 -20.87
N ASP A 59 -44.05 0.78 -21.11
CA ASP A 59 -44.30 2.22 -21.20
C ASP A 59 -43.99 2.93 -19.88
N ALA A 60 -44.38 2.33 -18.74
CA ALA A 60 -44.05 2.87 -17.42
C ALA A 60 -42.53 2.88 -17.18
N ALA A 61 -41.82 1.81 -17.54
CA ALA A 61 -40.37 1.72 -17.40
C ALA A 61 -39.64 2.76 -18.29
N ILE A 62 -40.08 2.97 -19.53
CA ILE A 62 -39.52 3.98 -20.43
C ILE A 62 -39.74 5.39 -19.89
N ILE A 63 -40.92 5.67 -19.34
CA ILE A 63 -41.19 6.96 -18.69
C ILE A 63 -40.22 7.16 -17.54
N ILE A 64 -40.03 6.17 -16.66
CA ILE A 64 -39.06 6.25 -15.55
C ILE A 64 -37.63 6.44 -16.06
N GLN A 65 -37.21 5.67 -17.06
CA GLN A 65 -35.91 5.82 -17.70
C GLN A 65 -35.69 7.23 -18.24
N SER A 66 -36.73 7.90 -18.76
CA SER A 66 -36.59 9.28 -19.25
C SER A 66 -36.13 10.28 -18.18
N PHE A 67 -36.30 9.95 -16.89
CA PHE A 67 -35.80 10.74 -15.76
C PHE A 67 -34.31 10.49 -15.50
N SER A 68 -33.75 9.30 -15.78
CA SER A 68 -32.35 8.95 -15.47
C SER A 68 -31.32 9.66 -16.35
N TYR A 69 -31.74 10.45 -17.35
CA TYR A 69 -30.82 11.20 -18.20
C TYR A 69 -30.26 12.49 -17.57
N LEU A 70 -30.86 12.99 -16.49
CA LEU A 70 -30.44 14.25 -15.85
C LEU A 70 -30.13 14.04 -14.38
N LYS A 71 -28.97 14.53 -13.92
CA LYS A 71 -28.51 14.40 -12.52
C LYS A 71 -29.58 14.82 -11.50
N LYS A 72 -30.19 15.99 -11.67
CA LYS A 72 -31.26 16.50 -10.77
C LYS A 72 -32.46 15.56 -10.60
N ASN A 73 -32.75 14.75 -11.61
CA ASN A 73 -33.87 13.82 -11.58
C ASN A 73 -33.44 12.49 -10.96
N ILE A 74 -32.15 12.13 -11.02
CA ILE A 74 -31.62 10.89 -10.47
C ILE A 74 -31.72 10.91 -8.94
N ASP A 75 -31.40 12.03 -8.30
CA ASP A 75 -31.57 12.20 -6.86
C ASP A 75 -33.03 11.96 -6.47
N PHE A 76 -33.97 12.54 -7.24
CA PHE A 76 -35.40 12.27 -7.07
C PHE A 76 -35.77 10.79 -7.22
N LEU A 77 -35.18 10.06 -8.17
CA LEU A 77 -35.43 8.62 -8.35
C LEU A 77 -34.93 7.82 -7.14
N ILE A 78 -33.76 8.17 -6.59
CA ILE A 78 -33.16 7.52 -5.43
C ILE A 78 -34.02 7.76 -4.19
N ASP A 79 -34.39 9.01 -3.89
CA ASP A 79 -35.26 9.40 -2.77
C ASP A 79 -36.64 8.71 -2.81
N ASN A 80 -37.02 8.22 -4.00
CA ASN A 80 -38.26 7.54 -4.26
C ASN A 80 -38.13 6.01 -4.31
N ASN A 81 -37.03 5.41 -3.84
CA ASN A 81 -36.80 3.96 -3.85
C ASN A 81 -36.97 3.33 -5.25
N VAL A 82 -36.66 4.07 -6.32
CA VAL A 82 -36.84 3.55 -7.68
C VAL A 82 -35.88 2.39 -7.95
N VAL A 83 -34.68 2.41 -7.37
CA VAL A 83 -33.69 1.32 -7.52
C VAL A 83 -34.29 -0.02 -7.08
N GLU A 84 -34.87 -0.08 -5.89
CA GLU A 84 -35.53 -1.28 -5.37
C GLU A 84 -36.68 -1.74 -6.29
N ILE A 85 -37.51 -0.81 -6.74
CA ILE A 85 -38.65 -1.10 -7.62
C ILE A 85 -38.18 -1.67 -8.97
N LEU A 86 -37.10 -1.13 -9.54
CA LEU A 86 -36.50 -1.64 -10.77
C LEU A 86 -35.96 -3.06 -10.57
N ILE A 87 -35.33 -3.35 -9.42
CA ILE A 87 -34.84 -4.70 -9.10
C ILE A 87 -36.03 -5.68 -9.00
N ILE A 88 -37.03 -5.38 -8.17
CA ILE A 88 -38.20 -6.24 -7.95
C ILE A 88 -38.96 -6.49 -9.26
N SER A 89 -39.25 -5.44 -10.02
CA SER A 89 -39.99 -5.56 -11.28
C SER A 89 -39.21 -6.32 -12.35
N THR A 90 -37.87 -6.20 -12.37
CA THR A 90 -37.02 -7.01 -13.27
C THR A 90 -37.09 -8.49 -12.93
N VAL A 91 -36.99 -8.84 -11.64
CA VAL A 91 -37.08 -10.24 -11.18
C VAL A 91 -38.44 -10.85 -11.52
N LYS A 92 -39.52 -10.07 -11.41
CA LYS A 92 -40.89 -10.53 -11.69
C LYS A 92 -41.19 -10.63 -13.20
N HIS A 93 -40.67 -9.70 -14.00
CA HIS A 93 -41.01 -9.55 -15.42
C HIS A 93 -39.76 -9.48 -16.31
N GLN A 94 -38.85 -10.44 -16.15
CA GLN A 94 -37.53 -10.44 -16.79
C GLN A 94 -37.58 -10.21 -18.32
N ASP A 95 -38.47 -10.90 -19.02
CA ASP A 95 -38.53 -10.86 -20.50
C ASP A 95 -39.03 -9.51 -21.02
N ALA A 96 -39.80 -8.79 -20.22
CA ALA A 96 -40.42 -7.52 -20.59
C ALA A 96 -39.56 -6.31 -20.20
N LEU A 97 -38.89 -6.39 -19.05
CA LEU A 97 -38.35 -5.21 -18.37
C LEU A 97 -36.84 -5.20 -18.19
N ALA A 98 -36.15 -6.35 -18.23
CA ALA A 98 -34.72 -6.40 -17.89
C ALA A 98 -33.87 -5.42 -18.71
N GLU A 99 -34.12 -5.30 -20.01
CA GLU A 99 -33.34 -4.42 -20.90
C GLU A 99 -33.45 -2.94 -20.48
N ILE A 100 -34.67 -2.46 -20.23
CA ILE A 100 -35.00 -1.07 -19.91
C ILE A 100 -34.56 -0.74 -18.47
N ASN A 101 -34.85 -1.66 -17.54
CA ASN A 101 -34.52 -1.48 -16.13
C ASN A 101 -33.01 -1.51 -15.90
N PHE A 102 -32.27 -2.42 -16.54
CA PHE A 102 -30.80 -2.43 -16.45
C PHE A 102 -30.20 -1.14 -17.00
N ARG A 103 -30.72 -0.62 -18.12
CA ARG A 103 -30.26 0.67 -18.63
C ARG A 103 -30.51 1.80 -17.64
N THR A 104 -31.70 1.83 -17.04
CA THR A 104 -32.06 2.84 -16.04
C THR A 104 -31.16 2.74 -14.80
N LEU A 105 -30.88 1.52 -14.33
CA LEU A 105 -29.97 1.27 -13.21
C LEU A 105 -28.54 1.75 -13.53
N ILE A 106 -28.02 1.45 -14.73
CA ILE A 106 -26.71 1.96 -15.18
C ILE A 106 -26.71 3.49 -15.16
N ASP A 107 -27.75 4.13 -15.71
CA ASP A 107 -27.84 5.58 -15.78
C ASP A 107 -27.84 6.23 -14.38
N ILE A 108 -28.57 5.63 -13.42
CA ILE A 108 -28.59 6.05 -12.01
C ILE A 108 -27.21 5.87 -11.37
N CYS A 109 -26.59 4.70 -11.51
CA CYS A 109 -25.33 4.39 -10.83
C CYS A 109 -24.14 5.18 -11.39
N ALA A 110 -24.13 5.44 -12.70
CA ALA A 110 -23.06 6.20 -13.34
C ALA A 110 -23.06 7.70 -13.00
N SER A 111 -24.21 8.23 -12.56
CA SER A 111 -24.41 9.68 -12.39
C SER A 111 -24.63 10.11 -10.94
N SER A 112 -24.85 9.16 -10.02
CA SER A 112 -25.14 9.42 -8.61
C SER A 112 -23.96 9.07 -7.71
N SER A 113 -24.04 9.52 -6.45
CA SER A 113 -23.18 9.08 -5.35
C SER A 113 -23.28 7.58 -5.07
N VAL A 114 -24.41 6.96 -5.41
CA VAL A 114 -24.63 5.51 -5.40
C VAL A 114 -23.88 4.89 -6.59
N SER A 115 -22.55 4.94 -6.52
CA SER A 115 -21.67 4.40 -7.56
C SER A 115 -21.59 2.87 -7.54
N ILE A 116 -22.16 2.22 -6.51
CA ILE A 116 -22.14 0.77 -6.31
C ILE A 116 -23.48 0.31 -5.75
N LEU A 117 -24.12 -0.65 -6.42
CA LEU A 117 -25.33 -1.36 -6.00
C LEU A 117 -24.96 -2.51 -5.06
N ASN A 118 -25.29 -2.36 -3.78
CA ASN A 118 -25.18 -3.46 -2.84
C ASN A 118 -26.46 -4.32 -2.88
N LEU A 119 -26.40 -5.43 -3.62
CA LEU A 119 -27.58 -6.28 -3.80
C LEU A 119 -28.07 -6.95 -2.50
N LEU A 120 -27.23 -7.01 -1.46
CA LEU A 120 -27.62 -7.56 -0.16
C LEU A 120 -28.65 -6.68 0.55
N ASP A 121 -28.72 -5.39 0.21
CA ASP A 121 -29.67 -4.45 0.80
C ASP A 121 -31.11 -4.70 0.31
N PHE A 122 -31.29 -5.53 -0.72
CA PHE A 122 -32.59 -5.87 -1.32
C PHE A 122 -33.03 -7.32 -1.06
N GLU A 123 -32.52 -7.92 0.02
CA GLU A 123 -32.90 -9.25 0.51
C GLU A 123 -32.88 -10.34 -0.61
N GLU A 124 -33.94 -11.15 -0.71
CA GLU A 124 -34.08 -12.23 -1.68
C GLU A 124 -34.08 -11.70 -3.14
N ASN A 125 -34.65 -10.51 -3.38
CA ASN A 125 -34.76 -9.95 -4.72
C ASN A 125 -33.39 -9.59 -5.30
N GLY A 126 -32.46 -9.14 -4.48
CA GLY A 126 -31.08 -8.90 -4.89
C GLY A 126 -30.38 -10.17 -5.37
N LEU A 127 -30.54 -11.28 -4.65
CA LEU A 127 -29.99 -12.58 -5.05
C LEU A 127 -30.63 -13.11 -6.33
N ARG A 128 -31.96 -12.98 -6.46
CA ARG A 128 -32.69 -13.38 -7.67
C ARG A 128 -32.32 -12.54 -8.89
N LEU A 129 -31.92 -11.28 -8.72
CA LEU A 129 -31.39 -10.47 -9.81
C LEU A 129 -30.10 -11.07 -10.40
N ILE A 130 -29.22 -11.62 -9.54
CA ILE A 130 -28.01 -12.32 -10.00
C ILE A 130 -28.39 -13.57 -10.81
N GLU A 131 -29.46 -14.28 -10.43
CA GLU A 131 -29.98 -15.41 -11.22
C GLU A 131 -30.51 -14.97 -12.58
N VAL A 132 -31.22 -13.84 -12.66
CA VAL A 132 -31.65 -13.24 -13.93
C VAL A 132 -30.45 -12.92 -14.82
N ILE A 133 -29.41 -12.27 -14.27
CA ILE A 133 -28.15 -11.99 -14.99
C ILE A 133 -27.51 -13.28 -15.48
N HIS A 134 -27.43 -14.30 -14.62
CA HIS A 134 -26.90 -15.61 -14.97
C HIS A 134 -27.66 -16.25 -16.13
N ASN A 135 -29.00 -16.17 -16.13
CA ASN A 135 -29.86 -16.73 -17.18
C ASN A 135 -29.65 -16.01 -18.52
N ILE A 136 -29.54 -14.67 -18.51
CA ILE A 136 -29.24 -13.88 -19.71
C ILE A 136 -27.85 -14.25 -20.26
N LEU A 137 -26.86 -14.42 -19.40
CA LEU A 137 -25.50 -14.84 -19.80
C LEU A 137 -25.43 -16.31 -20.26
N SER A 138 -26.37 -17.16 -19.84
CA SER A 138 -26.37 -18.59 -20.20
C SER A 138 -27.22 -18.88 -21.44
N GLY A 139 -28.26 -18.08 -21.69
CA GLY A 139 -29.28 -18.29 -22.71
C GLY A 139 -29.19 -17.36 -23.92
N PRO A 140 -30.15 -17.48 -24.86
CA PRO A 140 -30.33 -16.52 -25.94
C PRO A 140 -30.82 -15.18 -25.39
N SER A 141 -30.29 -14.07 -25.91
CA SER A 141 -30.64 -12.72 -25.49
C SER A 141 -30.51 -11.76 -26.67
N THR A 142 -31.25 -10.65 -26.67
CA THR A 142 -31.02 -9.56 -27.62
C THR A 142 -29.60 -8.98 -27.41
N LYS A 143 -29.03 -8.37 -28.45
CA LYS A 143 -27.72 -7.71 -28.34
C LYS A 143 -27.76 -6.60 -27.29
N GLN A 144 -28.83 -5.82 -27.25
CA GLN A 144 -28.99 -4.70 -26.32
C GLN A 144 -29.17 -5.16 -24.86
N LEU A 145 -29.95 -6.22 -24.63
CA LEU A 145 -30.09 -6.81 -23.29
C LEU A 145 -28.75 -7.34 -22.79
N LEU A 146 -27.98 -8.05 -23.64
CA LEU A 146 -26.65 -8.54 -23.27
C LEU A 146 -25.69 -7.38 -22.97
N PHE A 147 -25.70 -6.34 -23.81
CA PHE A 147 -24.92 -5.12 -23.59
C PHE A 147 -25.22 -4.52 -22.21
N ASN A 148 -26.49 -4.22 -21.93
CA ASN A 148 -26.90 -3.61 -20.66
C ASN A 148 -26.58 -4.53 -19.46
N THR A 149 -26.76 -5.84 -19.61
CA THR A 149 -26.42 -6.82 -18.57
C THR A 149 -24.94 -6.76 -18.21
N CYS A 150 -24.07 -6.79 -19.21
CA CYS A 150 -22.62 -6.77 -19.00
C CYS A 150 -22.11 -5.43 -18.45
N ILE A 151 -22.71 -4.30 -18.87
CA ILE A 151 -22.36 -2.96 -18.34
C ILE A 151 -22.86 -2.74 -16.91
N LEU A 152 -23.96 -3.39 -16.50
CA LEU A 152 -24.46 -3.29 -15.13
C LEU A 152 -23.56 -4.02 -14.13
N ILE A 153 -22.94 -5.14 -14.52
CA ILE A 153 -22.12 -5.98 -13.61
C ILE A 153 -21.06 -5.18 -12.84
N PRO A 154 -20.24 -4.31 -13.48
CA PRO A 154 -19.25 -3.48 -12.78
C PRO A 154 -19.80 -2.56 -11.68
N PHE A 155 -21.10 -2.23 -11.72
CA PHE A 155 -21.75 -1.41 -10.70
C PHE A 155 -22.25 -2.23 -9.51
N ILE A 156 -22.16 -3.56 -9.52
CA ILE A 156 -22.62 -4.39 -8.41
C ILE A 156 -21.49 -4.54 -7.38
N LYS A 157 -21.80 -4.40 -6.09
CA LYS A 157 -20.82 -4.62 -5.01
C LYS A 157 -20.32 -6.06 -5.05
N SER A 158 -19.00 -6.24 -4.92
CA SER A 158 -18.37 -7.56 -4.86
C SER A 158 -19.03 -8.45 -3.81
N CYS A 159 -19.44 -9.64 -4.22
CA CYS A 159 -19.96 -10.67 -3.33
C CYS A 159 -19.74 -12.06 -3.93
N LYS A 160 -19.63 -13.08 -3.07
CA LYS A 160 -19.38 -14.47 -3.47
C LYS A 160 -20.32 -14.98 -4.57
N GLN A 161 -21.58 -14.53 -4.62
CA GLN A 161 -22.57 -14.97 -5.59
C GLN A 161 -22.25 -14.54 -7.01
N LEU A 162 -21.59 -13.38 -7.20
CA LEU A 162 -21.19 -12.90 -8.53
C LEU A 162 -20.17 -13.82 -9.21
N THR A 163 -19.39 -14.60 -8.45
CA THR A 163 -18.44 -15.58 -9.01
C THR A 163 -19.11 -16.60 -9.94
N LYS A 164 -20.40 -16.88 -9.73
CA LYS A 164 -21.20 -17.78 -10.59
C LYS A 164 -21.37 -17.24 -12.01
N LEU A 165 -21.22 -15.94 -12.22
CA LEU A 165 -21.35 -15.30 -13.54
C LEU A 165 -20.13 -15.50 -14.43
N TYR A 166 -18.98 -15.88 -13.85
CA TYR A 166 -17.72 -16.03 -14.59
C TYR A 166 -17.83 -17.05 -15.72
N LYS A 167 -18.32 -18.26 -15.42
CA LYS A 167 -18.41 -19.35 -16.39
C LYS A 167 -19.32 -19.04 -17.60
N PRO A 168 -20.57 -18.59 -17.41
CA PRO A 168 -21.44 -18.26 -18.55
C PRO A 168 -20.90 -17.06 -19.35
N LEU A 169 -20.32 -16.04 -18.70
CA LEU A 169 -19.67 -14.92 -19.37
C LEU A 169 -18.51 -15.39 -20.26
N MET A 170 -17.60 -16.21 -19.71
CA MET A 170 -16.45 -16.75 -20.46
C MET A 170 -16.89 -17.59 -21.67
N LYS A 171 -18.00 -18.34 -21.55
CA LYS A 171 -18.56 -19.09 -22.69
C LYS A 171 -19.01 -18.15 -23.81
N LYS A 172 -19.79 -17.10 -23.51
CA LYS A 172 -20.20 -16.10 -24.53
C LYS A 172 -19.00 -15.37 -25.12
N LEU A 173 -18.08 -14.91 -24.27
CA LEU A 173 -16.86 -14.22 -24.70
C LEU A 173 -16.01 -15.08 -25.64
N SER A 174 -15.86 -16.38 -25.33
CA SER A 174 -15.08 -17.30 -26.18
C SER A 174 -15.63 -17.41 -27.61
N ILE A 175 -16.95 -17.35 -27.78
CA ILE A 175 -17.60 -17.40 -29.08
C ILE A 175 -17.35 -16.08 -29.83
N ALA A 176 -17.62 -14.95 -29.17
CA ALA A 176 -17.49 -13.62 -29.76
C ALA A 176 -16.05 -13.29 -30.17
N ILE A 177 -15.06 -13.74 -29.38
CA ILE A 177 -13.64 -13.42 -29.64
C ILE A 177 -12.95 -14.41 -30.58
N SER A 178 -13.59 -15.54 -30.92
CA SER A 178 -12.97 -16.62 -31.69
C SER A 178 -12.49 -16.20 -33.08
N SER A 179 -13.22 -15.31 -33.76
CA SER A 179 -12.83 -14.76 -35.05
C SER A 179 -11.63 -13.83 -34.93
N ALA A 180 -11.63 -12.95 -33.93
CA ALA A 180 -10.50 -12.07 -33.63
C ALA A 180 -9.24 -12.88 -33.32
N PHE A 181 -9.34 -13.92 -32.50
CA PHE A 181 -8.20 -14.78 -32.18
C PHE A 181 -7.59 -15.40 -33.44
N LYS A 182 -8.41 -15.97 -34.34
CA LYS A 182 -7.92 -16.54 -35.60
C LYS A 182 -7.18 -15.51 -36.45
N THR A 183 -7.72 -14.29 -36.54
CA THR A 183 -7.09 -13.19 -37.28
C THR A 183 -5.74 -12.80 -36.66
N VAL A 184 -5.70 -12.57 -35.34
CA VAL A 184 -4.46 -12.21 -34.63
C VAL A 184 -3.42 -13.32 -34.75
N LEU A 185 -3.83 -14.58 -34.63
CA LEU A 185 -2.93 -15.73 -34.78
C LEU A 185 -2.28 -15.72 -36.17
N ASN A 186 -3.08 -15.56 -37.23
CA ASN A 186 -2.60 -15.57 -38.62
C ASN A 186 -1.74 -14.35 -39.00
N LEU A 187 -2.02 -13.17 -38.43
CA LEU A 187 -1.25 -11.96 -38.70
C LEU A 187 0.15 -12.01 -38.09
N ASN A 188 0.28 -12.66 -36.92
CA ASN A 188 1.46 -12.54 -36.07
C ASN A 188 2.33 -13.81 -36.02
N ASN A 189 1.89 -14.89 -36.67
CA ASN A 189 2.59 -16.16 -36.67
C ASN A 189 2.61 -16.72 -38.09
N SER A 190 3.70 -17.41 -38.42
CA SER A 190 3.72 -18.18 -39.66
C SER A 190 2.99 -19.51 -39.47
N VAL A 191 2.67 -20.20 -40.56
CA VAL A 191 2.04 -21.53 -40.53
C VAL A 191 2.88 -22.56 -39.75
N HIS A 192 4.18 -22.31 -39.56
CA HIS A 192 5.11 -23.24 -38.92
C HIS A 192 5.85 -22.67 -37.69
N ASP A 193 5.61 -21.41 -37.32
CA ASP A 193 6.25 -20.76 -36.17
C ASP A 193 5.22 -19.97 -35.38
N HIS A 194 4.91 -20.49 -34.18
CA HIS A 194 3.95 -19.91 -33.23
C HIS A 194 4.62 -19.23 -32.03
N LYS A 195 5.92 -18.88 -32.12
CA LYS A 195 6.67 -18.26 -31.02
C LYS A 195 6.01 -17.00 -30.46
N SER A 196 5.34 -16.20 -31.28
CA SER A 196 4.64 -14.99 -30.79
C SER A 196 3.48 -15.37 -29.86
N PHE A 197 2.70 -16.40 -30.23
CA PHE A 197 1.63 -16.94 -29.40
C PHE A 197 2.16 -17.62 -28.12
N GLU A 198 3.18 -18.47 -28.25
CA GLU A 198 3.75 -19.24 -27.14
C GLU A 198 4.45 -18.36 -26.10
N ASN A 199 5.18 -17.33 -26.55
CA ASN A 199 5.98 -16.47 -25.68
C ASN A 199 5.27 -15.15 -25.30
N CYS A 200 3.99 -14.97 -25.66
CA CYS A 200 3.30 -13.69 -25.45
C CYS A 200 3.32 -13.21 -23.99
N THR A 201 3.26 -14.11 -23.02
CA THR A 201 3.31 -13.75 -21.58
C THR A 201 4.71 -13.33 -21.11
N LYS A 202 5.77 -13.75 -21.81
CA LYS A 202 7.18 -13.53 -21.44
C LYS A 202 7.88 -12.46 -22.29
N SER A 203 7.36 -12.17 -23.48
CA SER A 203 7.89 -11.12 -24.36
C SER A 203 7.26 -9.79 -24.04
N ILE A 204 7.97 -8.66 -24.19
CA ILE A 204 7.38 -7.30 -24.15
C ILE A 204 6.65 -6.97 -25.47
N THR A 205 6.91 -7.71 -26.55
CA THR A 205 6.27 -7.44 -27.85
C THR A 205 4.75 -7.63 -27.79
N ILE A 206 4.05 -6.70 -28.43
CA ILE A 206 2.58 -6.68 -28.54
C ILE A 206 2.21 -7.17 -29.94
N PRO A 207 1.35 -8.20 -30.08
CA PRO A 207 0.88 -8.66 -31.38
C PRO A 207 0.09 -7.58 -32.13
N GLU A 208 0.16 -7.60 -33.46
CA GLU A 208 -0.69 -6.78 -34.31
C GLU A 208 -2.18 -7.10 -34.10
N PRO A 209 -3.03 -6.07 -33.94
CA PRO A 209 -4.47 -6.26 -33.77
C PRO A 209 -5.14 -6.70 -35.09
N PRO A 210 -6.38 -7.20 -35.03
CA PRO A 210 -7.23 -7.33 -36.21
C PRO A 210 -7.40 -5.99 -36.95
N PRO A 211 -7.73 -6.01 -38.26
CA PRO A 211 -8.05 -4.81 -39.01
C PRO A 211 -9.18 -4.00 -38.37
N GLU A 212 -9.13 -2.67 -38.52
CA GLU A 212 -10.05 -1.72 -37.86
C GLU A 212 -11.53 -2.06 -38.07
N HIS A 213 -11.95 -2.33 -39.32
CA HIS A 213 -13.33 -2.72 -39.63
C HIS A 213 -13.79 -3.99 -38.89
N THR A 214 -12.87 -4.92 -38.59
CA THR A 214 -13.19 -6.13 -37.81
C THR A 214 -13.40 -5.77 -36.35
N LEU A 215 -12.57 -4.86 -35.81
CA LEU A 215 -12.69 -4.40 -34.43
C LEU A 215 -13.97 -3.60 -34.20
N ASP A 216 -14.39 -2.77 -35.15
CA ASP A 216 -15.63 -1.99 -35.03
C ASP A 216 -16.87 -2.88 -34.98
N LEU A 217 -16.89 -3.96 -35.77
CA LEU A 217 -17.97 -4.96 -35.73
C LEU A 217 -18.01 -5.74 -34.41
N LEU A 218 -16.88 -5.92 -33.75
CA LEU A 218 -16.76 -6.65 -32.49
C LEU A 218 -16.95 -5.76 -31.27
N CYS A 219 -16.70 -4.45 -31.38
CA CYS A 219 -16.59 -3.53 -30.26
C CYS A 219 -17.80 -3.60 -29.32
N ASP A 220 -19.02 -3.49 -29.86
CA ASP A 220 -20.26 -3.46 -29.07
C ASP A 220 -20.65 -4.81 -28.48
N GLU A 221 -20.13 -5.91 -29.03
CA GLU A 221 -20.36 -7.25 -28.48
C GLU A 221 -19.31 -7.61 -27.42
N VAL A 222 -18.03 -7.36 -27.72
CA VAL A 222 -16.90 -7.80 -26.90
C VAL A 222 -16.63 -6.86 -25.73
N SER A 223 -16.64 -5.53 -25.93
CA SER A 223 -16.21 -4.58 -24.89
C SER A 223 -17.06 -4.66 -23.62
N PRO A 224 -18.41 -4.74 -23.67
CA PRO A 224 -19.21 -4.92 -22.46
C PRO A 224 -18.84 -6.18 -21.69
N MET A 225 -18.63 -7.31 -22.39
CA MET A 225 -18.24 -8.57 -21.77
C MET A 225 -16.85 -8.48 -21.10
N LEU A 226 -15.92 -7.73 -21.68
CA LEU A 226 -14.61 -7.49 -21.09
C LEU A 226 -14.68 -6.60 -19.84
N TYR A 227 -15.52 -5.56 -19.83
CA TYR A 227 -15.74 -4.78 -18.60
C TYR A 227 -16.35 -5.64 -17.49
N ALA A 228 -17.35 -6.46 -17.80
CA ALA A 228 -17.89 -7.43 -16.84
C ALA A 228 -16.81 -8.41 -16.34
N LEU A 229 -15.98 -8.93 -17.23
CA LEU A 229 -14.89 -9.85 -16.89
C LEU A 229 -13.86 -9.19 -15.96
N SER A 230 -13.46 -7.94 -16.24
CA SER A 230 -12.54 -7.17 -15.39
C SER A 230 -13.03 -7.11 -13.94
N HIS A 231 -14.31 -6.77 -13.74
CA HIS A 231 -14.89 -6.73 -12.41
C HIS A 231 -14.97 -8.13 -11.77
N LEU A 232 -15.36 -9.17 -12.51
CA LEU A 232 -15.43 -10.53 -11.97
C LEU A 232 -14.06 -11.10 -11.58
N ILE A 233 -12.97 -10.66 -12.22
CA ILE A 233 -11.59 -11.02 -11.82
C ILE A 233 -11.29 -10.46 -10.41
N GLU A 234 -11.63 -9.19 -10.15
CA GLU A 234 -11.50 -8.56 -8.84
C GLU A 234 -12.34 -9.29 -7.78
N VAL A 235 -13.59 -9.64 -8.11
CA VAL A 235 -14.48 -10.41 -7.21
C VAL A 235 -13.93 -11.81 -6.91
N ILE A 236 -13.40 -12.51 -7.90
CA ILE A 236 -12.81 -13.85 -7.68
C ILE A 236 -11.61 -13.72 -6.75
N HIS A 237 -10.75 -12.71 -6.92
CA HIS A 237 -9.62 -12.48 -6.02
C HIS A 237 -10.06 -12.19 -4.58
N SER A 238 -11.09 -11.34 -4.39
CA SER A 238 -11.55 -10.96 -3.05
C SER A 238 -12.31 -12.06 -2.32
N GLU A 239 -13.12 -12.85 -3.05
CA GLU A 239 -14.07 -13.81 -2.45
C GLU A 239 -13.58 -15.26 -2.48
N LEU A 240 -12.63 -15.59 -3.36
CA LEU A 240 -12.12 -16.95 -3.54
C LEU A 240 -10.60 -16.97 -3.37
N SER A 241 -10.12 -17.78 -2.42
CA SER A 241 -8.69 -18.10 -2.29
C SER A 241 -8.24 -19.10 -3.37
N VAL A 242 -8.58 -18.83 -4.65
CA VAL A 242 -8.35 -19.73 -5.78
C VAL A 242 -7.53 -19.01 -6.84
N SER A 243 -6.54 -19.70 -7.41
CA SER A 243 -5.77 -19.19 -8.56
C SER A 243 -6.62 -19.17 -9.83
N LEU A 244 -6.68 -18.02 -10.50
CA LEU A 244 -7.27 -17.87 -11.83
C LEU A 244 -6.17 -17.85 -12.89
N THR A 245 -6.39 -18.52 -14.03
CA THR A 245 -5.50 -18.41 -15.20
C THR A 245 -6.34 -18.03 -16.42
N LEU A 246 -6.01 -16.92 -17.05
CA LEU A 246 -6.64 -16.55 -18.31
C LEU A 246 -6.25 -17.55 -19.41
N PRO A 247 -7.20 -18.07 -20.20
CA PRO A 247 -6.87 -18.91 -21.34
C PRO A 247 -5.91 -18.20 -22.30
N GLN A 248 -4.84 -18.87 -22.71
CA GLN A 248 -3.80 -18.29 -23.57
C GLN A 248 -4.36 -17.66 -24.87
N PRO A 249 -5.35 -18.25 -25.58
CA PRO A 249 -5.99 -17.60 -26.73
C PRO A 249 -6.63 -16.24 -26.39
N LEU A 250 -7.28 -16.15 -25.22
CA LEU A 250 -7.88 -14.90 -24.76
C LEU A 250 -6.79 -13.89 -24.41
N TYR A 251 -5.82 -14.27 -23.59
CA TYR A 251 -4.70 -13.40 -23.20
C TYR A 251 -3.97 -12.83 -24.43
N TYR A 252 -3.67 -13.68 -25.41
CA TYR A 252 -3.00 -13.29 -26.65
C TYR A 252 -3.82 -12.26 -27.45
N THR A 253 -5.13 -12.53 -27.59
CA THR A 253 -6.04 -11.62 -28.31
C THR A 253 -6.18 -10.28 -27.60
N LEU A 254 -6.35 -10.29 -26.27
CA LEU A 254 -6.43 -9.05 -25.48
C LEU A 254 -5.13 -8.26 -25.53
N THR A 255 -3.98 -8.94 -25.52
CA THR A 255 -2.68 -8.29 -25.69
C THR A 255 -2.61 -7.57 -27.06
N SER A 256 -3.12 -8.17 -28.13
CA SER A 256 -3.18 -7.49 -29.44
C SER A 256 -4.05 -6.22 -29.42
N PHE A 257 -5.14 -6.20 -28.64
CA PHE A 257 -6.03 -5.04 -28.53
C PHE A 257 -5.38 -3.83 -27.87
N LEU A 258 -4.24 -4.00 -27.18
CA LEU A 258 -3.44 -2.89 -26.65
C LEU A 258 -2.99 -1.91 -27.75
N ASN A 259 -2.82 -2.41 -28.97
CA ASN A 259 -2.46 -1.63 -30.16
C ASN A 259 -3.65 -1.27 -31.06
N ALA A 260 -4.89 -1.59 -30.67
CA ALA A 260 -6.08 -1.28 -31.46
C ALA A 260 -6.28 0.23 -31.71
N TYR A 261 -6.88 0.61 -32.83
CA TYR A 261 -7.28 2.00 -33.08
C TYR A 261 -8.56 2.38 -32.33
N ASN A 262 -9.52 1.46 -32.28
CA ASN A 262 -10.76 1.62 -31.53
C ASN A 262 -10.45 1.72 -30.02
N LEU A 263 -10.79 2.87 -29.42
CA LEU A 263 -10.40 3.20 -28.06
C LEU A 263 -11.16 2.37 -27.00
N ASN A 264 -12.41 1.98 -27.29
CA ASN A 264 -13.24 1.22 -26.34
C ASN A 264 -12.78 -0.24 -26.22
N ILE A 265 -12.46 -0.90 -27.33
CA ILE A 265 -11.92 -2.27 -27.29
C ILE A 265 -10.54 -2.29 -26.62
N LYS A 266 -9.73 -1.26 -26.85
CA LYS A 266 -8.45 -1.06 -26.15
C LYS A 266 -8.66 -0.90 -24.65
N LEU A 267 -9.52 0.02 -24.21
CA LEU A 267 -9.76 0.28 -22.79
C LEU A 267 -10.33 -0.94 -22.07
N SER A 268 -11.28 -1.65 -22.67
CA SER A 268 -11.87 -2.84 -22.08
C SER A 268 -10.87 -4.00 -21.96
N ALA A 269 -9.96 -4.17 -22.94
CA ALA A 269 -8.86 -5.14 -22.86
C ALA A 269 -7.85 -4.76 -21.76
N ILE A 270 -7.47 -3.49 -21.67
CA ILE A 270 -6.58 -2.99 -20.61
C ILE A 270 -7.18 -3.24 -19.23
N ASN A 271 -8.48 -2.99 -19.05
CA ASN A 271 -9.17 -3.26 -17.78
C ASN A 271 -8.99 -4.72 -17.34
N VAL A 272 -9.27 -5.69 -18.22
CA VAL A 272 -9.10 -7.12 -17.91
C VAL A 272 -7.64 -7.46 -17.59
N LEU A 273 -6.71 -6.95 -18.41
CA LEU A 273 -5.29 -7.27 -18.26
C LEU A 273 -4.69 -6.66 -16.99
N VAL A 274 -5.05 -5.43 -16.63
CA VAL A 274 -4.60 -4.79 -15.37
C VAL A 274 -5.07 -5.60 -14.16
N GLN A 275 -6.36 -5.95 -14.09
CA GLN A 275 -6.88 -6.72 -12.96
C GLN A 275 -6.28 -8.13 -12.89
N TYR A 276 -6.10 -8.78 -14.04
CA TYR A 276 -5.47 -10.10 -14.08
C TYR A 276 -4.00 -10.06 -13.66
N THR A 277 -3.23 -9.08 -14.16
CA THR A 277 -1.82 -8.92 -13.83
C THR A 277 -1.63 -8.58 -12.35
N LYS A 278 -2.44 -7.67 -11.80
CA LYS A 278 -2.38 -7.28 -10.39
C LYS A 278 -2.60 -8.46 -9.44
N HIS A 279 -3.62 -9.28 -9.71
CA HIS A 279 -4.12 -10.25 -8.74
C HIS A 279 -3.68 -11.70 -8.98
N PHE A 280 -3.28 -12.07 -10.20
CA PHE A 280 -3.06 -13.48 -10.56
C PHE A 280 -1.73 -13.76 -11.27
N MET A 281 -0.99 -12.75 -11.73
CA MET A 281 0.35 -12.98 -12.29
C MET A 281 1.43 -13.04 -11.22
N LYS A 282 2.44 -13.88 -11.46
CA LYS A 282 3.65 -13.98 -10.65
C LYS A 282 4.59 -12.80 -10.92
N SER A 283 5.38 -12.40 -9.92
CA SER A 283 6.27 -11.22 -9.94
C SER A 283 7.05 -11.04 -11.26
N ALA A 284 7.81 -12.07 -11.69
CA ALA A 284 8.62 -11.99 -12.92
C ALA A 284 7.83 -11.72 -14.21
N LEU A 285 6.58 -12.21 -14.32
CA LEU A 285 5.73 -11.97 -15.49
C LEU A 285 4.93 -10.67 -15.38
N LYS A 286 4.72 -10.22 -14.14
CA LYS A 286 3.93 -9.03 -13.79
C LYS A 286 4.56 -7.78 -14.40
N GLU A 287 5.86 -7.62 -14.25
CA GLU A 287 6.63 -6.52 -14.82
C GLU A 287 6.51 -6.47 -16.35
N THR A 288 6.78 -7.61 -17.03
CA THR A 288 6.66 -7.70 -18.49
C THR A 288 5.26 -7.30 -18.96
N SER A 289 4.22 -7.72 -18.24
CA SER A 289 2.84 -7.35 -18.56
C SER A 289 2.58 -5.85 -18.37
N TYR A 290 3.06 -5.24 -17.28
CA TYR A 290 2.89 -3.80 -17.06
C TYR A 290 3.62 -2.93 -18.07
N LEU A 291 4.82 -3.34 -18.51
CA LEU A 291 5.54 -2.65 -19.58
C LEU A 291 4.82 -2.70 -20.93
N LYS A 292 3.91 -3.66 -21.16
CA LYS A 292 2.99 -3.63 -22.32
C LYS A 292 1.82 -2.68 -22.13
N LEU A 293 1.29 -2.62 -20.91
CA LEU A 293 0.07 -1.87 -20.60
C LEU A 293 0.33 -0.36 -20.53
N ALA A 294 1.48 0.06 -20.00
CA ALA A 294 1.80 1.46 -19.79
C ALA A 294 1.79 2.29 -21.08
N PRO A 295 2.44 1.90 -22.20
CA PRO A 295 2.38 2.64 -23.46
C PRO A 295 0.95 2.83 -23.99
N SER A 296 0.11 1.79 -23.88
CA SER A 296 -1.27 1.83 -24.34
C SER A 296 -2.15 2.74 -23.48
N LEU A 297 -1.94 2.75 -22.16
CA LEU A 297 -2.60 3.68 -21.24
C LEU A 297 -2.18 5.13 -21.49
N VAL A 298 -0.89 5.39 -21.64
CA VAL A 298 -0.34 6.70 -22.00
C VAL A 298 -0.96 7.22 -23.30
N SER A 299 -1.05 6.36 -24.32
CA SER A 299 -1.69 6.68 -25.60
C SER A 299 -3.16 7.06 -25.43
N LEU A 300 -3.92 6.31 -24.62
CA LEU A 300 -5.33 6.61 -24.33
C LEU A 300 -5.47 7.97 -23.62
N ILE A 301 -4.76 8.18 -22.51
CA ILE A 301 -4.84 9.43 -21.72
C ILE A 301 -4.43 10.63 -22.57
N SER A 302 -3.44 10.47 -23.45
CA SER A 302 -2.98 11.55 -24.34
C SER A 302 -4.08 12.01 -25.31
N ARG A 303 -4.86 11.06 -25.86
CA ARG A 303 -5.95 11.32 -26.82
C ARG A 303 -7.22 11.88 -26.19
N MET A 304 -7.41 11.75 -24.88
CA MET A 304 -8.59 12.28 -24.20
C MET A 304 -8.59 13.81 -24.03
N LYS A 305 -7.51 14.53 -24.40
CA LYS A 305 -7.42 15.99 -24.25
C LYS A 305 -8.31 16.79 -25.23
N ASP A 306 -8.77 16.18 -26.32
CA ASP A 306 -9.50 16.90 -27.39
C ASP A 306 -11.03 16.92 -27.17
N SER A 307 -11.53 16.15 -26.20
CA SER A 307 -12.92 16.18 -25.77
C SER A 307 -13.01 16.87 -24.41
N ASN A 308 -13.73 17.99 -24.30
CA ASN A 308 -14.07 18.64 -23.02
C ASN A 308 -14.81 17.71 -22.02
N GLU A 309 -15.10 16.47 -22.42
CA GLU A 309 -15.71 15.42 -21.64
C GLU A 309 -14.69 14.31 -21.41
N LEU A 310 -13.88 14.43 -20.35
CA LEU A 310 -13.12 13.29 -19.83
C LEU A 310 -14.09 12.39 -19.03
N ASP A 311 -15.12 11.88 -19.69
CA ASP A 311 -16.01 10.89 -19.11
C ASP A 311 -15.24 9.59 -18.88
N ASN A 312 -15.60 8.87 -17.81
CA ASN A 312 -15.07 7.53 -17.49
C ASN A 312 -15.23 6.52 -18.64
N SER A 313 -15.99 6.87 -19.66
CA SER A 313 -16.18 6.14 -20.90
C SER A 313 -15.85 7.00 -22.12
N LEU A 314 -15.05 6.46 -23.03
CA LEU A 314 -14.74 7.06 -24.35
C LEU A 314 -15.98 7.11 -25.28
N ASN A 315 -17.08 6.47 -24.87
CA ASN A 315 -18.38 6.49 -25.53
C ASN A 315 -19.49 6.59 -24.47
N SER A 316 -20.33 7.63 -24.58
CA SER A 316 -21.41 7.95 -23.62
C SER A 316 -22.43 6.84 -23.42
N ASN A 317 -22.48 5.83 -24.31
CA ASN A 317 -23.33 4.66 -24.15
C ASN A 317 -22.85 3.68 -23.08
N TYR A 318 -21.54 3.63 -22.79
CA TYR A 318 -20.97 2.65 -21.86
C TYR A 318 -21.10 3.07 -20.39
N ARG A 319 -21.03 4.37 -20.08
CA ARG A 319 -21.21 4.92 -18.71
C ARG A 319 -20.47 4.09 -17.64
N LEU A 320 -19.15 3.99 -17.76
CA LEU A 320 -18.33 3.08 -16.96
C LEU A 320 -18.11 3.58 -15.53
N THR A 321 -17.76 2.66 -14.63
CA THR A 321 -17.34 2.99 -13.27
C THR A 321 -15.99 3.70 -13.27
N LYS A 322 -15.73 4.50 -12.24
CA LYS A 322 -14.48 5.25 -12.08
C LYS A 322 -13.25 4.33 -12.02
N LYS A 323 -13.41 3.13 -11.44
CA LYS A 323 -12.38 2.09 -11.37
C LYS A 323 -11.89 1.59 -12.74
N MET A 324 -12.60 1.95 -13.82
CA MET A 324 -12.26 1.56 -15.19
C MET A 324 -11.63 2.70 -16.00
N ALA A 325 -11.46 3.88 -15.41
CA ALA A 325 -10.92 5.05 -16.09
C ALA A 325 -9.40 4.88 -16.38
N PRO A 326 -8.90 5.36 -17.53
CA PRO A 326 -7.49 5.19 -17.89
C PRO A 326 -6.49 5.74 -16.87
N ILE A 327 -6.78 6.90 -16.28
CA ILE A 327 -5.87 7.51 -15.28
C ILE A 327 -5.83 6.71 -13.98
N TYR A 328 -6.97 6.18 -13.54
CA TYR A 328 -7.07 5.30 -12.39
C TYR A 328 -6.25 4.02 -12.64
N LEU A 329 -6.44 3.37 -13.81
CA LEU A 329 -5.68 2.17 -14.16
C LEU A 329 -4.17 2.44 -14.24
N LEU A 330 -3.76 3.61 -14.76
CA LEU A 330 -2.35 4.01 -14.76
C LEU A 330 -1.81 4.18 -13.33
N SER A 331 -2.58 4.80 -12.43
CA SER A 331 -2.19 4.95 -11.03
C SER A 331 -1.99 3.59 -10.35
N GLN A 332 -2.86 2.61 -10.63
CA GLN A 332 -2.77 1.27 -10.07
C GLN A 332 -1.51 0.52 -10.52
N ILE A 333 -1.16 0.59 -11.81
CA ILE A 333 0.04 -0.09 -12.30
C ILE A 333 1.35 0.63 -11.92
N ALA A 334 1.30 1.95 -11.70
CA ALA A 334 2.45 2.73 -11.23
C ALA A 334 2.73 2.49 -9.73
N GLU A 335 1.68 2.34 -8.92
CA GLU A 335 1.80 1.97 -7.51
C GLU A 335 2.38 0.55 -7.34
N ASP A 336 2.00 -0.37 -8.22
CA ASP A 336 2.34 -1.79 -8.10
C ASP A 336 3.66 -2.19 -8.77
N ASN A 337 4.26 -1.31 -9.59
CA ASN A 337 5.55 -1.58 -10.24
C ASN A 337 6.36 -0.30 -10.55
N ALA A 338 7.55 -0.20 -9.97
CA ALA A 338 8.47 0.94 -10.10
C ALA A 338 8.92 1.21 -11.55
N HIS A 339 9.07 0.19 -12.40
CA HIS A 339 9.51 0.37 -13.79
C HIS A 339 8.47 1.09 -14.65
N VAL A 340 7.19 1.03 -14.27
CA VAL A 340 6.17 1.85 -14.92
C VAL A 340 6.44 3.33 -14.65
N SER A 341 6.73 3.69 -13.39
CA SER A 341 7.08 5.06 -13.04
C SER A 341 8.38 5.53 -13.71
N GLU A 342 9.38 4.66 -13.86
CA GLU A 342 10.59 4.98 -14.66
C GLU A 342 10.23 5.25 -16.11
N TYR A 343 9.46 4.37 -16.75
CA TYR A 343 8.99 4.55 -18.12
C TYR A 343 8.27 5.90 -18.30
N LEU A 344 7.36 6.27 -17.37
CA LEU A 344 6.65 7.55 -17.44
C LEU A 344 7.57 8.77 -17.39
N VAL A 345 8.72 8.67 -16.70
CA VAL A 345 9.74 9.73 -16.70
C VAL A 345 10.53 9.74 -18.00
N GLU A 346 10.93 8.57 -18.52
CA GLU A 346 11.70 8.45 -19.77
C GLU A 346 10.98 9.07 -20.97
N ILE A 347 9.66 8.96 -21.03
CA ILE A 347 8.84 9.55 -22.10
C ILE A 347 8.29 10.95 -21.74
N SER A 348 8.77 11.57 -20.66
CA SER A 348 8.30 12.87 -20.14
C SER A 348 6.78 12.95 -19.92
N PHE A 349 6.12 11.83 -19.61
CA PHE A 349 4.67 11.81 -19.41
C PHE A 349 4.24 12.42 -18.06
N PHE A 350 5.16 12.49 -17.10
CA PHE A 350 4.91 13.15 -15.82
C PHE A 350 4.49 14.63 -15.98
N GLU A 351 4.97 15.33 -17.01
CA GLU A 351 4.59 16.72 -17.31
C GLU A 351 3.09 16.82 -17.64
N LYS A 352 2.56 15.83 -18.37
CA LYS A 352 1.14 15.73 -18.71
C LYS A 352 0.31 15.45 -17.45
N ILE A 353 0.80 14.61 -16.54
CA ILE A 353 0.15 14.32 -15.26
C ILE A 353 0.13 15.56 -14.35
N ALA A 354 1.25 16.26 -14.21
CA ALA A 354 1.31 17.51 -13.45
C ALA A 354 0.41 18.59 -14.07
N GLY A 355 0.40 18.70 -15.41
CA GLY A 355 -0.50 19.60 -16.14
C GLY A 355 -1.98 19.26 -15.97
N ILE A 356 -2.34 18.01 -15.69
CA ILE A 356 -3.72 17.64 -15.35
C ILE A 356 -4.12 18.27 -14.01
N ILE A 357 -3.23 18.25 -13.01
CA ILE A 357 -3.50 18.82 -11.68
C ILE A 357 -3.65 20.34 -11.80
N THR A 358 -2.68 21.02 -12.39
CA THR A 358 -2.65 22.49 -12.48
C THR A 358 -3.74 23.06 -13.40
N SER A 359 -4.25 22.29 -14.35
CA SER A 359 -5.41 22.70 -15.17
C SER A 359 -6.76 22.41 -14.53
N SER A 360 -6.82 21.46 -13.59
CA SER A 360 -8.08 21.04 -12.95
C SER A 360 -8.28 21.70 -11.57
N TYR A 361 -7.30 22.47 -11.11
CA TYR A 361 -7.34 23.21 -9.85
C TYR A 361 -6.77 24.62 -10.03
N SER A 362 -7.48 25.62 -9.52
CA SER A 362 -6.95 26.98 -9.35
C SER A 362 -7.31 27.50 -7.97
N HIS A 363 -6.45 28.34 -7.39
CA HIS A 363 -6.72 28.99 -6.10
C HIS A 363 -8.02 29.81 -6.08
N GLU A 364 -8.48 30.26 -7.24
CA GLU A 364 -9.74 31.01 -7.38
C GLU A 364 -10.98 30.10 -7.40
N GLN A 365 -10.82 28.82 -7.77
CA GLN A 365 -11.90 27.85 -7.76
C GLN A 365 -12.18 27.35 -6.35
N LYS A 366 -13.25 27.88 -5.74
CA LYS A 366 -13.67 27.51 -4.37
C LYS A 366 -14.21 26.09 -4.24
N PHE A 367 -14.63 25.45 -5.34
CA PHE A 367 -15.25 24.13 -5.31
C PHE A 367 -14.77 23.27 -6.48
N LEU A 368 -14.33 22.05 -6.17
CA LEU A 368 -14.03 21.02 -7.17
C LEU A 368 -15.23 20.09 -7.30
N ASP A 369 -15.61 19.77 -8.53
CA ASP A 369 -16.58 18.71 -8.75
C ASP A 369 -15.96 17.32 -8.49
N GLU A 370 -16.83 16.34 -8.28
CA GLU A 370 -16.44 14.97 -7.97
C GLU A 370 -15.47 14.36 -9.00
N LYS A 371 -15.68 14.58 -10.31
CA LYS A 371 -14.81 14.00 -11.35
C LYS A 371 -13.42 14.61 -11.29
N SER A 372 -13.34 15.92 -11.09
CA SER A 372 -12.08 16.65 -10.93
C SER A 372 -11.29 16.16 -9.71
N LEU A 373 -11.96 15.90 -8.58
CA LEU A 373 -11.33 15.34 -7.38
C LEU A 373 -10.67 13.99 -7.65
N TYR A 374 -11.37 13.04 -8.29
CA TYR A 374 -10.81 11.73 -8.63
C TYR A 374 -9.59 11.87 -9.55
N LYS A 375 -9.71 12.68 -10.61
CA LYS A 375 -8.65 12.90 -11.59
C LYS A 375 -7.39 13.48 -10.95
N ILE A 376 -7.55 14.47 -10.07
CA ILE A 376 -6.44 15.07 -9.31
C ILE A 376 -5.84 14.03 -8.37
N SER A 377 -6.67 13.29 -7.62
CA SER A 377 -6.20 12.29 -6.66
C SER A 377 -5.37 11.18 -7.32
N ASP A 378 -5.83 10.65 -8.46
CA ASP A 378 -5.12 9.60 -9.20
C ASP A 378 -3.81 10.16 -9.82
N SER A 379 -3.81 11.43 -10.24
CA SER A 379 -2.61 12.13 -10.75
C SER A 379 -1.57 12.36 -9.66
N LEU A 380 -1.98 12.80 -8.48
CA LEU A 380 -1.12 12.97 -7.30
C LEU A 380 -0.49 11.64 -6.88
N LEU A 381 -1.26 10.54 -6.93
CA LEU A 381 -0.74 9.21 -6.65
C LEU A 381 0.35 8.81 -7.66
N ILE A 382 0.14 9.02 -8.97
CA ILE A 382 1.16 8.75 -10.00
C ILE A 382 2.44 9.56 -9.74
N LEU A 383 2.32 10.85 -9.42
CA LEU A 383 3.48 11.71 -9.09
C LEU A 383 4.19 11.24 -7.82
N SER A 384 3.44 10.74 -6.83
CA SER A 384 4.01 10.18 -5.60
C SER A 384 4.89 8.96 -5.89
N CYS A 385 4.44 8.06 -6.76
CA CYS A 385 5.20 6.88 -7.21
C CYS A 385 6.49 7.30 -7.92
N ILE A 386 6.41 8.30 -8.82
CA ILE A 386 7.57 8.86 -9.53
C ILE A 386 8.59 9.47 -8.55
N GLY A 387 8.15 10.34 -7.64
CA GLY A 387 9.05 10.95 -6.64
C GLY A 387 9.63 9.92 -5.67
N GLY A 388 8.95 8.79 -5.49
CA GLY A 388 9.36 7.72 -4.58
C GLY A 388 10.64 7.01 -5.02
N LEU A 389 11.01 7.09 -6.30
CA LEU A 389 12.13 6.34 -6.88
C LEU A 389 13.50 6.98 -6.62
N LYS A 390 13.69 8.24 -7.01
CA LYS A 390 15.03 8.87 -7.09
C LYS A 390 14.96 10.38 -6.75
N GLU A 391 16.06 10.93 -6.26
CA GLU A 391 16.17 12.34 -5.85
C GLU A 391 15.83 13.30 -7.00
N ASN A 392 16.42 13.08 -8.18
CA ASN A 392 16.20 13.89 -9.38
C ASN A 392 14.71 13.90 -9.82
N TYR A 393 13.95 12.84 -9.57
CA TYR A 393 12.53 12.80 -9.92
C TYR A 393 11.69 13.64 -8.95
N ARG A 394 12.06 13.72 -7.67
CA ARG A 394 11.41 14.64 -6.71
C ARG A 394 11.62 16.09 -7.12
N GLU A 395 12.84 16.44 -7.53
CA GLU A 395 13.17 17.76 -8.07
C GLU A 395 12.38 18.09 -9.34
N LEU A 396 12.07 17.10 -10.19
CA LEU A 396 11.21 17.30 -11.36
C LEU A 396 9.75 17.60 -10.96
N VAL A 397 9.22 16.89 -9.97
CA VAL A 397 7.82 17.07 -9.53
C VAL A 397 7.60 18.45 -8.93
N ILE A 398 8.51 18.94 -8.08
CA ILE A 398 8.35 20.25 -7.41
C ILE A 398 8.49 21.46 -8.35
N LYS A 399 8.97 21.26 -9.59
CA LYS A 399 8.97 22.33 -10.61
C LYS A 399 7.57 22.72 -11.06
N TYR A 400 6.57 21.88 -10.77
CA TYR A 400 5.17 22.16 -11.05
C TYR A 400 4.48 22.70 -9.79
N ASP A 401 3.51 23.59 -10.00
CA ASP A 401 2.75 24.25 -8.93
C ASP A 401 1.70 23.32 -8.29
N VAL A 402 2.17 22.24 -7.66
CA VAL A 402 1.34 21.24 -6.96
C VAL A 402 1.21 21.53 -5.47
N ALA A 403 2.01 22.45 -4.93
CA ALA A 403 1.97 22.87 -3.54
C ALA A 403 0.57 23.35 -3.08
N PRO A 404 -0.11 24.24 -3.84
CA PRO A 404 -1.45 24.71 -3.51
C PRO A 404 -2.48 23.64 -3.16
N ILE A 405 -2.60 22.62 -4.01
CA ILE A 405 -3.61 21.57 -3.82
C ILE A 405 -3.26 20.67 -2.63
N ILE A 406 -1.97 20.48 -2.34
CA ILE A 406 -1.52 19.74 -1.16
C ILE A 406 -1.99 20.47 0.10
N THR A 407 -1.62 21.74 0.28
CA THR A 407 -1.98 22.52 1.48
C THR A 407 -3.49 22.65 1.65
N ASP A 408 -4.21 22.94 0.56
CA ASP A 408 -5.66 23.11 0.59
C ASP A 408 -6.36 21.80 0.95
N SER A 409 -5.95 20.66 0.37
CA SER A 409 -6.59 19.37 0.65
C SER A 409 -6.46 18.97 2.13
N LEU A 410 -5.30 19.21 2.75
CA LEU A 410 -5.11 18.96 4.18
C LEU A 410 -5.98 19.90 5.02
N GLY A 411 -5.96 21.21 4.74
CA GLY A 411 -6.74 22.20 5.47
C GLY A 411 -8.26 21.95 5.39
N ARG A 412 -8.76 21.68 4.17
CA ARG A 412 -10.19 21.39 3.93
C ARG A 412 -10.65 20.13 4.64
N HIS A 413 -9.84 19.09 4.68
CA HIS A 413 -10.19 17.86 5.37
C HIS A 413 -10.40 18.10 6.88
N ILE A 414 -9.52 18.88 7.51
CA ILE A 414 -9.65 19.29 8.90
C ILE A 414 -10.94 20.11 9.12
N GLU A 415 -11.22 21.08 8.24
CA GLU A 415 -12.46 21.88 8.29
C GLU A 415 -13.72 21.01 8.21
N ILE A 416 -13.77 20.08 7.25
CA ILE A 416 -14.89 19.16 7.06
C ILE A 416 -15.12 18.31 8.31
N HIS A 417 -14.07 17.77 8.93
CA HIS A 417 -14.20 17.03 10.18
C HIS A 417 -14.71 17.90 11.33
N LYS A 418 -14.26 19.16 11.44
CA LYS A 418 -14.74 20.10 12.46
C LYS A 418 -16.23 20.38 12.29
N GLU A 419 -16.69 20.58 11.05
CA GLU A 419 -18.11 20.82 10.73
C GLU A 419 -19.00 19.60 11.00
N LEU A 420 -18.50 18.38 10.76
CA LEU A 420 -19.28 17.13 10.88
C LEU A 420 -19.21 16.46 12.27
N SER A 421 -18.31 16.90 13.15
CA SER A 421 -17.96 16.24 14.42
C SER A 421 -19.08 16.06 15.48
N SER A 422 -20.31 16.53 15.22
CA SER A 422 -21.40 16.58 16.22
C SER A 422 -22.54 15.57 16.02
N THR A 423 -22.59 14.83 14.90
CA THR A 423 -23.65 13.86 14.59
C THR A 423 -23.13 12.67 13.77
N THR A 424 -23.79 11.51 13.85
CA THR A 424 -23.53 10.40 12.92
C THR A 424 -23.75 10.89 11.48
N PRO A 425 -22.74 10.78 10.59
CA PRO A 425 -22.84 11.36 9.26
C PRO A 425 -23.93 10.66 8.45
N ASN A 426 -24.75 11.45 7.75
CA ASN A 426 -25.67 10.92 6.76
C ASN A 426 -24.91 10.47 5.49
N ALA A 427 -25.59 9.80 4.56
CA ALA A 427 -24.96 9.24 3.35
C ALA A 427 -24.21 10.28 2.48
N ASN A 428 -24.68 11.53 2.44
CA ASN A 428 -24.00 12.60 1.70
C ASN A 428 -22.77 13.12 2.43
N GLU A 429 -22.86 13.27 3.75
CA GLU A 429 -21.73 13.66 4.61
C GLU A 429 -20.61 12.61 4.57
N GLU A 430 -20.98 11.33 4.58
CA GLU A 430 -20.03 10.23 4.43
C GLU A 430 -19.34 10.25 3.05
N LEU A 431 -20.08 10.54 1.97
CA LEU A 431 -19.48 10.72 0.65
C LEU A 431 -18.48 11.88 0.63
N ILE A 432 -18.83 13.02 1.25
CA ILE A 432 -17.94 14.18 1.34
C ILE A 432 -16.66 13.80 2.09
N LEU A 433 -16.77 13.07 3.19
CA LEU A 433 -15.62 12.55 3.94
C LEU A 433 -14.77 11.60 3.08
N LYS A 434 -15.38 10.64 2.36
CA LYS A 434 -14.66 9.73 1.45
C LYS A 434 -13.91 10.49 0.35
N LEU A 435 -14.54 11.49 -0.26
CA LEU A 435 -13.91 12.31 -1.30
C LEU A 435 -12.78 13.17 -0.76
N SER A 436 -12.99 13.79 0.40
CA SER A 436 -11.98 14.59 1.10
C SER A 436 -10.79 13.73 1.52
N ASN A 437 -11.02 12.58 2.14
CA ASN A 437 -9.97 11.67 2.54
C ASN A 437 -9.12 11.25 1.34
N ARG A 438 -9.75 10.82 0.24
CA ARG A 438 -9.03 10.34 -0.95
C ARG A 438 -8.03 11.36 -1.50
N ILE A 439 -8.47 12.61 -1.68
CA ILE A 439 -7.57 13.66 -2.20
C ILE A 439 -6.46 13.99 -1.21
N THR A 440 -6.80 14.09 0.08
CA THR A 440 -5.82 14.37 1.14
C THR A 440 -4.81 13.23 1.31
N LEU A 441 -5.24 11.98 1.16
CA LEU A 441 -4.39 10.80 1.18
C LEU A 441 -3.42 10.80 0.00
N SER A 442 -3.89 11.04 -1.23
CA SER A 442 -3.02 11.19 -2.40
C SER A 442 -2.02 12.35 -2.25
N SER A 443 -2.46 13.50 -1.72
CA SER A 443 -1.58 14.61 -1.37
C SER A 443 -0.52 14.21 -0.35
N CYS A 444 -0.91 13.45 0.68
CA CYS A 444 0.01 12.95 1.71
C CYS A 444 0.98 11.91 1.16
N TYR A 445 0.58 11.05 0.20
CA TYR A 445 1.52 10.14 -0.45
C TYR A 445 2.60 10.90 -1.23
N LEU A 446 2.20 11.93 -1.99
CA LEU A 446 3.15 12.79 -2.68
C LEU A 446 4.07 13.50 -1.68
N LEU A 447 3.51 14.11 -0.65
CA LEU A 447 4.27 14.78 0.41
C LEU A 447 5.26 13.83 1.11
N ARG A 448 4.84 12.60 1.40
CA ARG A 448 5.69 11.55 1.98
C ARG A 448 6.87 11.23 1.07
N SER A 449 6.60 11.06 -0.22
CA SER A 449 7.63 10.85 -1.24
C SER A 449 8.63 12.00 -1.28
N LEU A 450 8.17 13.25 -1.30
CA LEU A 450 9.03 14.45 -1.27
C LEU A 450 9.85 14.58 0.03
N SER A 451 9.25 14.26 1.18
CA SER A 451 9.90 14.34 2.51
C SER A 451 11.08 13.39 2.71
N ARG A 452 11.30 12.43 1.82
CA ARG A 452 12.49 11.57 1.83
C ARG A 452 13.76 12.30 1.35
N SER A 453 13.63 13.48 0.75
CA SER A 453 14.77 14.30 0.33
C SER A 453 15.25 15.22 1.44
N ALA A 454 16.52 15.08 1.82
CA ALA A 454 17.18 16.02 2.73
C ALA A 454 17.33 17.43 2.12
N SER A 455 17.34 17.58 0.80
CA SER A 455 17.42 18.90 0.14
C SER A 455 16.08 19.63 0.23
N LEU A 456 14.97 18.92 0.00
CA LEU A 456 13.61 19.47 0.05
C LEU A 456 13.14 19.75 1.48
N LEU A 457 13.59 18.95 2.47
CA LEU A 457 13.31 19.18 3.89
C LEU A 457 13.82 20.54 4.40
N ARG A 458 14.84 21.11 3.75
CA ARG A 458 15.45 22.39 4.16
C ARG A 458 14.93 23.60 3.39
N THR A 459 14.25 23.38 2.27
CA THR A 459 13.80 24.44 1.36
C THR A 459 12.29 24.36 1.14
N TYR A 460 11.87 23.56 0.16
CA TYR A 460 10.50 23.44 -0.30
C TYR A 460 9.49 23.13 0.82
N LEU A 461 9.79 22.15 1.68
CA LEU A 461 8.84 21.71 2.71
C LEU A 461 8.65 22.71 3.86
N VAL A 462 9.64 23.58 4.09
CA VAL A 462 9.53 24.67 5.06
C VAL A 462 8.52 25.70 4.56
N GLU A 463 8.58 26.05 3.27
CA GLU A 463 7.71 27.06 2.65
C GLU A 463 6.23 26.66 2.67
N LEU A 464 5.93 25.35 2.69
CA LEU A 464 4.55 24.85 2.71
C LEU A 464 3.85 25.01 4.07
N ASN A 465 4.58 25.27 5.17
CA ASN A 465 4.03 25.43 6.53
C ASN A 465 3.06 24.31 6.96
N LEU A 466 3.45 23.05 6.73
CA LEU A 466 2.56 21.88 6.87
C LEU A 466 2.45 21.31 8.29
N VAL A 467 3.32 21.71 9.22
CA VAL A 467 3.44 21.08 10.55
C VAL A 467 2.11 21.10 11.30
N ASP A 468 1.47 22.27 11.39
CA ASP A 468 0.20 22.42 12.09
C ASP A 468 -0.91 21.60 11.44
N LEU A 469 -0.96 21.56 10.10
CA LEU A 469 -1.94 20.77 9.36
C LEU A 469 -1.78 19.27 9.62
N LEU A 470 -0.55 18.77 9.64
CA LEU A 470 -0.27 17.36 9.92
C LEU A 470 -0.66 16.99 11.36
N ILE A 471 -0.33 17.85 12.34
CA ILE A 471 -0.71 17.64 13.74
C ILE A 471 -2.24 17.65 13.90
N GLU A 472 -2.94 18.59 13.28
CA GLU A 472 -4.40 18.68 13.35
C GLU A 472 -5.10 17.46 12.72
N ILE A 473 -4.56 16.90 11.63
CA ILE A 473 -5.05 15.62 11.06
C ILE A 473 -4.93 14.48 12.09
N LEU A 474 -3.80 14.40 12.80
CA LEU A 474 -3.61 13.36 13.81
C LEU A 474 -4.52 13.54 15.04
N LYS A 475 -4.94 14.77 15.35
CA LYS A 475 -5.87 15.09 16.44
C LYS A 475 -7.33 14.69 16.15
N ILE A 476 -7.68 14.39 14.90
CA ILE A 476 -9.03 13.90 14.56
C ILE A 476 -9.27 12.59 15.35
N PRO A 477 -10.28 12.49 16.22
CA PRO A 477 -10.44 11.30 17.09
C PRO A 477 -10.72 10.02 16.29
N GLU A 478 -10.16 8.87 16.67
CA GLU A 478 -10.55 7.57 16.05
C GLU A 478 -12.04 7.27 16.23
N THR A 479 -12.69 7.83 17.25
CA THR A 479 -14.12 7.68 17.50
C THR A 479 -15.01 8.48 16.56
N SER A 480 -14.52 9.57 15.95
CA SER A 480 -15.37 10.44 15.10
C SER A 480 -15.80 9.76 13.80
N ILE A 481 -15.23 8.59 13.50
CA ILE A 481 -15.47 7.81 12.29
C ILE A 481 -15.99 6.41 12.60
N LYS A 482 -16.20 6.08 13.88
CA LYS A 482 -16.58 4.73 14.33
C LYS A 482 -17.94 4.29 13.78
N ASP A 483 -18.82 5.23 13.52
CA ASP A 483 -20.16 4.99 12.96
C ASP A 483 -20.21 5.11 11.42
N CYS A 484 -19.08 5.40 10.77
CA CYS A 484 -18.95 5.41 9.30
C CYS A 484 -18.79 4.00 8.73
N SER A 485 -18.87 3.85 7.39
CA SER A 485 -18.57 2.56 6.76
C SER A 485 -17.14 2.07 7.07
N PRO A 486 -16.92 0.73 7.13
CA PRO A 486 -15.59 0.16 7.38
C PRO A 486 -14.51 0.63 6.40
N GLU A 487 -14.91 0.92 5.16
CA GLU A 487 -14.04 1.49 4.12
C GLU A 487 -13.49 2.85 4.54
N LEU A 488 -14.37 3.78 4.95
CA LEU A 488 -13.93 5.11 5.40
C LEU A 488 -13.10 5.02 6.69
N GLN A 489 -13.47 4.13 7.63
CA GLN A 489 -12.67 3.92 8.84
C GLN A 489 -11.24 3.50 8.52
N HIS A 490 -11.08 2.57 7.57
CA HIS A 490 -9.77 2.12 7.12
C HIS A 490 -8.98 3.26 6.46
N ASP A 491 -9.61 4.02 5.56
CA ASP A 491 -8.96 5.10 4.81
C ASP A 491 -8.50 6.25 5.73
N GLU A 492 -9.23 6.55 6.80
CA GLU A 492 -8.85 7.55 7.81
C GLU A 492 -7.68 7.09 8.69
N VAL A 493 -7.66 5.81 9.08
CA VAL A 493 -6.51 5.21 9.78
C VAL A 493 -5.28 5.22 8.86
N LEU A 494 -5.47 4.93 7.58
CA LEU A 494 -4.42 4.98 6.58
C LEU A 494 -3.87 6.40 6.40
N LEU A 495 -4.73 7.41 6.33
CA LEU A 495 -4.33 8.83 6.24
C LEU A 495 -3.45 9.23 7.44
N LYS A 496 -3.85 8.91 8.67
CA LYS A 496 -3.04 9.18 9.87
C LYS A 496 -1.71 8.44 9.86
N SER A 497 -1.68 7.20 9.39
CA SER A 497 -0.45 6.43 9.20
C SER A 497 0.50 7.11 8.22
N VAL A 498 0.00 7.60 7.08
CA VAL A 498 0.80 8.33 6.10
C VAL A 498 1.30 9.65 6.67
N ALA A 499 0.46 10.38 7.42
CA ALA A 499 0.85 11.61 8.11
C ALA A 499 1.97 11.38 9.14
N LEU A 500 1.86 10.32 9.97
CA LEU A 500 2.96 9.92 10.87
C LEU A 500 4.22 9.55 10.10
N GLY A 501 4.09 8.89 8.94
CA GLY A 501 5.22 8.59 8.06
C GLY A 501 5.89 9.85 7.52
N ILE A 502 5.14 10.90 7.18
CA ILE A 502 5.70 12.21 6.81
C ILE A 502 6.45 12.81 8.00
N ILE A 503 5.79 12.91 9.16
CA ILE A 503 6.37 13.47 10.39
C ILE A 503 7.66 12.72 10.76
N SER A 504 7.72 11.40 10.57
CA SER A 504 8.91 10.61 10.86
C SER A 504 10.14 11.03 10.04
N ASN A 505 9.95 11.61 8.86
CA ASN A 505 11.03 12.21 8.07
C ASN A 505 11.32 13.65 8.51
N LEU A 506 10.27 14.41 8.91
CA LEU A 506 10.40 15.80 9.35
C LEU A 506 11.07 15.97 10.72
N VAL A 507 11.03 14.96 11.60
CA VAL A 507 11.66 15.01 12.94
C VAL A 507 13.16 14.72 12.93
N MET A 508 13.74 14.38 11.77
CA MET A 508 15.17 14.12 11.67
C MET A 508 16.00 15.38 11.88
N GLU A 509 17.20 15.24 12.44
CA GLU A 509 18.07 16.34 12.86
C GLU A 509 18.36 17.43 11.82
N PHE A 510 18.41 17.03 10.55
CA PHE A 510 18.75 17.92 9.45
C PHE A 510 17.53 18.62 8.83
N SER A 511 16.33 18.33 9.31
CA SER A 511 15.09 18.99 8.91
C SER A 511 14.98 20.36 9.59
N ALA A 512 14.65 21.39 8.81
CA ALA A 512 14.52 22.75 9.34
C ALA A 512 13.30 22.94 10.26
N VAL A 513 12.32 22.03 10.20
CA VAL A 513 11.08 22.08 11.00
C VAL A 513 11.09 21.11 12.20
N ALA A 514 12.21 20.41 12.45
CA ALA A 514 12.29 19.41 13.52
C ALA A 514 11.99 20.01 14.91
N GLN A 515 12.44 21.25 15.15
CA GLN A 515 12.21 21.94 16.42
C GLN A 515 10.74 22.30 16.65
N ASP A 516 10.00 22.64 15.58
CA ASP A 516 8.56 22.93 15.66
C ASP A 516 7.75 21.67 16.02
N LEU A 517 8.26 20.50 15.60
CA LEU A 517 7.69 19.20 15.93
C LEU A 517 8.07 18.70 17.32
N ALA A 518 9.08 19.28 17.98
CA ALA A 518 9.46 18.94 19.35
C ALA A 518 8.49 19.56 20.38
N SER A 519 7.18 19.33 20.19
CA SER A 519 6.10 19.91 20.98
C SER A 519 5.43 18.90 21.92
N ASP A 520 4.83 19.41 23.00
CA ASP A 520 4.01 18.62 23.93
C ASP A 520 2.79 17.99 23.24
N ASP A 521 2.26 18.65 22.21
CA ASP A 521 1.08 18.21 21.46
C ASP A 521 1.38 16.93 20.68
N LEU A 522 2.46 16.91 19.89
CA LEU A 522 2.86 15.70 19.18
C LEU A 522 3.15 14.56 20.15
N SER A 523 3.82 14.87 21.25
CA SER A 523 4.18 13.88 22.28
C SER A 523 2.94 13.20 22.90
N LYS A 524 1.89 13.97 23.20
CA LYS A 524 0.60 13.43 23.68
C LYS A 524 -0.07 12.54 22.64
N ILE A 525 -0.08 12.95 21.38
CA ILE A 525 -0.67 12.18 20.27
C ILE A 525 0.05 10.84 20.09
N LEU A 526 1.39 10.85 20.07
CA LEU A 526 2.19 9.62 19.96
C LEU A 526 1.91 8.66 21.13
N ARG A 527 1.80 9.19 22.35
CA ARG A 527 1.39 8.41 23.52
C ARG A 527 0.02 7.78 23.32
N GLU A 528 -0.97 8.53 22.82
CA GLU A 528 -2.30 7.99 22.58
C GLU A 528 -2.28 6.81 21.60
N PHE A 529 -1.58 6.95 20.46
CA PHE A 529 -1.48 5.86 19.49
C PHE A 529 -0.78 4.62 20.07
N ILE A 530 0.32 4.80 20.82
CA ILE A 530 1.12 3.68 21.33
C ILE A 530 0.41 2.92 22.47
N TYR A 531 -0.32 3.63 23.33
CA TYR A 531 -0.96 3.02 24.49
C TYR A 531 -2.37 2.49 24.20
N TYR A 532 -3.14 3.18 23.35
CA TYR A 532 -4.59 2.95 23.26
C TYR A 532 -5.10 2.61 21.86
N SER A 533 -4.36 2.88 20.78
CA SER A 533 -4.84 2.55 19.44
C SER A 533 -4.92 1.04 19.25
N GLN A 534 -6.03 0.60 18.64
CA GLN A 534 -6.23 -0.79 18.24
C GLN A 534 -5.57 -1.12 16.89
N TYR A 535 -5.05 -0.10 16.20
CA TYR A 535 -4.49 -0.24 14.85
C TYR A 535 -2.97 -0.32 14.90
N ASP A 536 -2.43 -1.51 14.62
CA ASP A 536 -0.98 -1.75 14.60
C ASP A 536 -0.22 -0.79 13.66
N ILE A 537 -0.83 -0.38 12.55
CA ILE A 537 -0.20 0.55 11.61
C ILE A 537 0.05 1.94 12.26
N LEU A 538 -0.84 2.40 13.15
CA LEU A 538 -0.65 3.67 13.87
C LEU A 538 0.40 3.52 14.96
N ARG A 539 0.36 2.41 15.72
CA ARG A 539 1.38 2.08 16.72
C ARG A 539 2.77 2.03 16.10
N LEU A 540 2.90 1.34 14.96
CA LEU A 540 4.14 1.20 14.19
C LEU A 540 4.69 2.55 13.73
N ASN A 541 3.88 3.37 13.06
CA ASN A 541 4.35 4.67 12.56
C ASN A 541 4.61 5.67 13.70
N ALA A 542 3.89 5.59 14.83
CA ALA A 542 4.18 6.41 16.00
C ALA A 542 5.54 6.05 16.63
N LEU A 543 5.86 4.75 16.74
CA LEU A 543 7.18 4.28 17.17
C LEU A 543 8.28 4.69 16.18
N LEU A 544 7.98 4.71 14.88
CA LEU A 544 8.91 5.17 13.85
C LEU A 544 9.28 6.66 14.02
N VAL A 545 8.29 7.51 14.33
CA VAL A 545 8.53 8.93 14.66
C VAL A 545 9.50 9.05 15.83
N ILE A 546 9.24 8.33 16.92
CA ILE A 546 10.10 8.30 18.11
C ILE A 546 11.51 7.80 17.79
N ARG A 547 11.61 6.71 17.03
CA ARG A 547 12.91 6.16 16.64
C ARG A 547 13.74 7.20 15.91
N ASN A 548 13.15 7.86 14.90
CA ASN A 548 13.86 8.82 14.07
C ASN A 548 14.18 10.11 14.81
N SER A 549 13.34 10.54 15.75
CA SER A 549 13.62 11.73 16.56
C SER A 549 14.70 11.53 17.61
N LEU A 550 14.97 10.27 17.99
CA LEU A 550 16.08 9.90 18.87
C LEU A 550 17.40 9.69 18.10
N PHE A 551 17.40 9.92 16.78
CA PHE A 551 18.61 9.92 15.97
C PHE A 551 19.30 11.28 16.07
N GLY A 552 20.51 11.31 16.65
CA GLY A 552 21.26 12.54 16.95
C GLY A 552 21.06 13.04 18.39
N ASP A 553 21.64 14.20 18.71
CA ASP A 553 21.66 14.78 20.07
C ASP A 553 20.57 15.85 20.32
N PHE A 554 19.33 15.57 19.92
CA PHE A 554 18.18 16.48 20.09
C PHE A 554 17.58 16.37 21.49
N TYR A 555 18.18 17.08 22.45
CA TYR A 555 17.77 17.03 23.86
C TYR A 555 16.28 17.34 24.08
N SER A 556 15.75 18.37 23.42
CA SER A 556 14.34 18.79 23.55
C SER A 556 13.36 17.68 23.18
N PHE A 557 13.63 16.97 22.09
CA PHE A 557 12.77 15.88 21.65
C PHE A 557 12.86 14.69 22.60
N ARG A 558 14.08 14.34 23.03
CA ARG A 558 14.29 13.26 23.99
C ARG A 558 13.56 13.50 25.31
N GLU A 559 13.64 14.71 25.86
CA GLU A 559 12.96 15.07 27.10
C GLU A 559 11.43 14.94 26.97
N ASN A 560 10.86 15.45 25.88
CA ASN A 560 9.42 15.37 25.62
C ASN A 560 8.96 13.93 25.35
N PHE A 561 9.77 13.14 24.65
CA PHE A 561 9.54 11.71 24.45
C PHE A 561 9.56 10.92 25.76
N GLU A 562 10.61 11.08 26.58
CA GLU A 562 10.74 10.36 27.86
C GLU A 562 9.56 10.67 28.80
N LYS A 563 9.00 11.88 28.73
CA LYS A 563 7.77 12.26 29.44
C LYS A 563 6.51 11.60 28.88
N ALA A 564 6.43 11.40 27.56
CA ALA A 564 5.22 10.94 26.89
C ALA A 564 5.10 9.42 26.79
N VAL A 565 6.20 8.73 26.48
CA VAL A 565 6.24 7.27 26.31
C VAL A 565 7.34 6.69 27.18
N THR A 566 6.91 6.11 28.29
CA THR A 566 7.79 5.48 29.27
C THR A 566 8.61 4.32 28.67
N ILE A 567 9.84 4.13 29.17
CA ILE A 567 10.75 3.09 28.70
C ILE A 567 10.21 1.67 28.98
N GLU A 568 9.43 1.55 30.06
CA GLU A 568 8.69 0.36 30.47
C GLU A 568 7.71 -0.07 29.39
N LYS A 569 6.99 0.88 28.78
CA LYS A 569 6.09 0.57 27.67
C LYS A 569 6.85 0.07 26.45
N ILE A 570 8.04 0.61 26.16
CA ILE A 570 8.87 0.11 25.05
C ILE A 570 9.34 -1.32 25.33
N PHE A 571 9.74 -1.65 26.57
CA PHE A 571 10.06 -3.04 26.95
C PHE A 571 8.85 -3.98 26.78
N ASP A 572 7.66 -3.56 27.20
CA ASP A 572 6.44 -4.36 27.01
C ASP A 572 6.14 -4.62 25.53
N LEU A 573 6.45 -3.66 24.65
CA LEU A 573 6.22 -3.78 23.21
C LEU A 573 7.26 -4.64 22.47
N CYS A 574 8.44 -4.88 23.06
CA CYS A 574 9.36 -5.90 22.54
C CYS A 574 8.76 -7.32 22.57
N TYR A 575 7.71 -7.52 23.38
CA TYR A 575 6.94 -8.76 23.46
C TYR A 575 5.69 -8.79 22.58
N ASP A 576 5.43 -7.74 21.79
CA ASP A 576 4.26 -7.67 20.91
C ASP A 576 4.27 -8.81 19.88
N PRO A 577 3.13 -9.43 19.50
CA PRO A 577 3.12 -10.46 18.46
C PRO A 577 3.60 -9.95 17.08
N ASN A 578 3.48 -8.65 16.80
CA ASN A 578 3.86 -8.04 15.53
C ASN A 578 5.36 -7.73 15.49
N ASN A 579 6.10 -8.44 14.62
CA ASN A 579 7.56 -8.27 14.49
C ASN A 579 7.98 -6.86 14.06
N LEU A 580 7.15 -6.15 13.28
CA LEU A 580 7.45 -4.76 12.88
C LEU A 580 7.44 -3.81 14.08
N ILE A 581 6.54 -4.05 15.04
CA ILE A 581 6.50 -3.29 16.30
C ILE A 581 7.76 -3.59 17.13
N LYS A 582 8.12 -4.88 17.28
CA LYS A 582 9.35 -5.27 17.99
C LYS A 582 10.58 -4.60 17.39
N GLU A 583 10.68 -4.63 16.06
CA GLU A 583 11.79 -4.03 15.32
C GLU A 583 11.96 -2.55 15.66
N GLN A 584 10.86 -1.77 15.66
CA GLN A 584 10.95 -0.36 16.02
C GLN A 584 11.34 -0.16 17.49
N CYS A 585 10.82 -0.98 18.41
CA CYS A 585 11.18 -0.91 19.82
C CYS A 585 12.67 -1.22 20.07
N PHE A 586 13.23 -2.25 19.42
CA PHE A 586 14.66 -2.53 19.52
C PHE A 586 15.50 -1.43 18.86
N ASN A 587 15.05 -0.84 17.75
CA ASN A 587 15.76 0.30 17.16
C ASN A 587 15.69 1.57 18.05
N ILE A 588 14.63 1.76 18.83
CA ILE A 588 14.58 2.82 19.85
C ILE A 588 15.66 2.57 20.91
N PHE A 589 15.76 1.34 21.45
CA PHE A 589 16.82 1.00 22.40
C PHE A 589 18.22 1.13 21.81
N ARG A 590 18.40 0.76 20.52
CA ARG A 590 19.64 0.97 19.79
C ARG A 590 20.02 2.45 19.78
N ASN A 591 19.11 3.33 19.35
CA ASN A 591 19.38 4.77 19.27
C ASN A 591 19.69 5.35 20.65
N LEU A 592 18.91 5.00 21.67
CA LEU A 592 19.14 5.42 23.06
C LEU A 592 20.49 4.95 23.62
N SER A 593 20.94 3.76 23.22
CA SER A 593 22.23 3.21 23.65
C SER A 593 23.43 3.92 23.02
N VAL A 594 23.25 4.53 21.84
CA VAL A 594 24.30 5.33 21.16
C VAL A 594 24.48 6.68 21.83
N SER A 595 23.38 7.36 22.19
CA SER A 595 23.39 8.78 22.57
C SER A 595 24.21 9.08 23.83
N SER A 596 24.41 8.11 24.72
CA SER A 596 25.25 8.28 25.92
C SER A 596 25.59 6.94 26.54
N SER A 597 26.86 6.74 26.90
CA SER A 597 27.32 5.59 27.70
C SER A 597 26.55 5.47 29.03
N ASN A 598 26.11 6.59 29.62
CA ASN A 598 25.29 6.61 30.83
C ASN A 598 23.90 5.99 30.61
N TYR A 599 23.33 6.14 29.42
CA TYR A 599 22.00 5.60 29.15
C TYR A 599 22.05 4.10 28.85
N ALA A 600 23.08 3.62 28.16
CA ALA A 600 23.31 2.19 27.98
C ALA A 600 23.43 1.46 29.34
N ASN A 601 24.14 2.06 30.30
CA ASN A 601 24.22 1.56 31.69
C ASN A 601 22.87 1.65 32.43
N HIS A 602 22.10 2.71 32.17
CA HIS A 602 20.76 2.86 32.73
C HIS A 602 19.84 1.72 32.25
N LEU A 603 19.85 1.36 30.96
CA LEU A 603 19.07 0.22 30.44
C LEU A 603 19.40 -1.09 31.16
N VAL A 604 20.69 -1.40 31.29
CA VAL A 604 21.18 -2.64 31.93
C VAL A 604 20.74 -2.73 33.39
N SER A 605 20.85 -1.61 34.13
CA SER A 605 20.50 -1.55 35.56
C SER A 605 19.00 -1.45 35.83
N TYR A 606 18.26 -0.78 34.94
CA TYR A 606 16.83 -0.55 35.10
C TYR A 606 15.99 -1.78 34.75
N PHE A 607 16.31 -2.46 33.65
CA PHE A 607 15.48 -3.53 33.10
C PHE A 607 15.10 -4.63 34.10
N PRO A 608 16.01 -5.20 34.92
CA PRO A 608 15.67 -6.28 35.85
C PRO A 608 14.57 -5.92 36.85
N ASN A 609 14.44 -4.63 37.17
CA ASN A 609 13.44 -4.13 38.11
C ASN A 609 12.12 -3.72 37.44
N SER A 610 12.11 -3.68 36.10
CA SER A 610 10.97 -3.23 35.31
C SER A 610 9.76 -4.18 35.44
N PRO A 611 8.53 -3.66 35.26
CA PRO A 611 7.33 -4.49 35.20
C PRO A 611 7.38 -5.56 34.10
N ALA A 612 7.98 -5.23 32.95
CA ALA A 612 8.13 -6.14 31.82
C ALA A 612 9.00 -7.35 32.19
N ALA A 613 10.18 -7.14 32.78
CA ALA A 613 11.07 -8.23 33.20
C ALA A 613 10.37 -9.16 34.20
N LYS A 614 9.65 -8.60 35.18
CA LYS A 614 8.86 -9.37 36.15
C LYS A 614 7.73 -10.17 35.50
N LYS A 615 7.04 -9.58 34.53
CA LYS A 615 5.92 -10.20 33.81
C LYS A 615 6.36 -11.37 32.93
N TYR A 616 7.50 -11.25 32.26
CA TYR A 616 7.99 -12.25 31.30
C TYR A 616 9.10 -13.16 31.84
N GLY A 617 9.51 -12.95 33.10
CA GLY A 617 10.44 -13.82 33.82
C GLY A 617 11.91 -13.65 33.41
N ASP A 618 12.31 -12.48 32.92
CA ASP A 618 13.70 -12.24 32.52
C ASP A 618 14.52 -11.73 33.71
N ALA A 619 15.65 -12.40 33.99
CA ALA A 619 16.49 -12.08 35.14
C ALA A 619 17.40 -10.87 34.89
N THR A 620 17.97 -10.76 33.69
CA THR A 620 18.88 -9.67 33.31
C THR A 620 18.54 -9.09 31.94
N PHE A 621 19.06 -7.89 31.64
CA PHE A 621 18.90 -7.28 30.33
C PHE A 621 19.54 -8.12 29.22
N LEU A 622 20.68 -8.77 29.50
CA LEU A 622 21.34 -9.64 28.51
C LEU A 622 20.53 -10.92 28.25
N ASP A 623 19.86 -11.49 29.25
CA ASP A 623 18.97 -12.64 29.06
C ASP A 623 17.76 -12.28 28.22
N PHE A 624 17.23 -11.07 28.40
CA PHE A 624 16.19 -10.51 27.54
C PHE A 624 16.65 -10.40 26.08
N LEU A 625 17.83 -9.83 25.81
CA LEU A 625 18.36 -9.75 24.45
C LEU A 625 18.61 -11.14 23.84
N LEU A 626 19.18 -12.07 24.63
CA LEU A 626 19.41 -13.47 24.23
C LEU A 626 18.11 -14.17 23.84
N LYS A 627 17.06 -14.03 24.66
CA LYS A 627 15.75 -14.64 24.40
C LYS A 627 15.17 -14.15 23.07
N HIS A 628 15.21 -12.85 22.83
CA HIS A 628 14.65 -12.29 21.60
C HIS A 628 15.49 -12.61 20.36
N VAL A 629 16.82 -12.58 20.44
CA VAL A 629 17.69 -12.92 19.30
C VAL A 629 17.64 -14.42 18.97
N SER A 630 17.42 -15.29 19.96
CA SER A 630 17.30 -16.74 19.73
C SER A 630 15.94 -17.17 19.18
N GLN A 631 14.88 -16.39 19.45
CA GLN A 631 13.51 -16.68 19.00
C GLN A 631 13.11 -15.91 17.74
N SER A 632 13.86 -14.89 17.33
CA SER A 632 13.52 -14.06 16.17
C SER A 632 13.69 -14.83 14.87
N THR A 633 12.70 -14.72 13.99
CA THR A 633 12.80 -15.10 12.57
C THR A 633 13.05 -13.90 11.67
N SER A 634 13.02 -12.68 12.21
CA SER A 634 13.29 -11.43 11.47
C SER A 634 14.77 -11.07 11.57
N THR A 635 15.38 -10.82 10.41
CA THR A 635 16.76 -10.35 10.27
C THR A 635 16.91 -8.94 10.83
N GLU A 636 15.89 -8.09 10.68
CA GLU A 636 15.87 -6.70 11.14
C GLU A 636 15.83 -6.59 12.67
N VAL A 637 14.99 -7.41 13.33
CA VAL A 637 14.95 -7.50 14.80
C VAL A 637 16.29 -8.00 15.33
N THR A 638 16.85 -9.04 14.70
CA THR A 638 18.17 -9.60 15.06
C THR A 638 19.26 -8.55 14.92
N LEU A 639 19.25 -7.80 13.81
CA LEU A 639 20.21 -6.75 13.54
C LEU A 639 20.10 -5.61 14.56
N ALA A 640 18.88 -5.16 14.89
CA ALA A 640 18.66 -4.13 15.90
C ALA A 640 19.20 -4.56 17.28
N ILE A 641 18.93 -5.80 17.70
CA ILE A 641 19.47 -6.37 18.95
C ILE A 641 20.99 -6.43 18.93
N ASN A 642 21.60 -6.91 17.84
CA ASN A 642 23.06 -6.97 17.73
C ASN A 642 23.68 -5.59 17.86
N TYR A 643 23.09 -4.55 17.26
CA TYR A 643 23.58 -3.19 17.42
C TYR A 643 23.43 -2.65 18.85
N ILE A 644 22.39 -3.02 19.61
CA ILE A 644 22.34 -2.72 21.05
C ILE A 644 23.58 -3.33 21.75
N ILE A 645 23.92 -4.59 21.44
CA ILE A 645 25.09 -5.26 22.02
C ILE A 645 26.40 -4.58 21.57
N VAL A 646 26.51 -4.14 20.31
CA VAL A 646 27.64 -3.35 19.81
C VAL A 646 27.84 -2.10 20.67
N HIS A 647 26.76 -1.36 20.95
CA HIS A 647 26.81 -0.13 21.75
C HIS A 647 27.11 -0.41 23.23
N LEU A 648 26.56 -1.48 23.80
CA LEU A 648 26.92 -1.94 25.15
C LEU A 648 28.41 -2.30 25.24
N ALA A 649 28.93 -3.07 24.29
CA ALA A 649 30.34 -3.46 24.27
C ALA A 649 31.29 -2.26 24.07
N ALA A 650 30.83 -1.19 23.39
CA ALA A 650 31.59 0.04 23.20
C ALA A 650 31.55 0.99 24.42
N SER A 651 30.61 0.80 25.35
CA SER A 651 30.31 1.82 26.36
C SER A 651 31.30 1.89 27.53
N ASN A 652 31.65 0.76 28.16
CA ASN A 652 32.61 0.67 29.28
C ASN A 652 33.13 -0.77 29.48
N VAL A 653 34.08 -0.94 30.41
CA VAL A 653 34.69 -2.24 30.73
C VAL A 653 33.70 -3.18 31.46
N GLU A 654 32.81 -2.62 32.27
CA GLU A 654 31.82 -3.35 33.05
C GLU A 654 30.84 -4.11 32.14
N ASN A 655 30.26 -3.43 31.14
CA ASN A 655 29.36 -4.04 30.18
C ASN A 655 30.06 -5.10 29.32
N ARG A 656 31.32 -4.87 28.93
CA ARG A 656 32.12 -5.91 28.26
C ARG A 656 32.27 -7.14 29.14
N SER A 657 32.54 -6.96 30.43
CA SER A 657 32.69 -8.06 31.38
C SER A 657 31.38 -8.80 31.61
N LEU A 658 30.24 -8.08 31.69
CA LEU A 658 28.90 -8.69 31.76
C LEU A 658 28.58 -9.53 30.51
N ILE A 659 28.85 -9.01 29.31
CA ILE A 659 28.67 -9.76 28.05
C ILE A 659 29.55 -11.02 28.06
N MET A 660 30.81 -10.88 28.51
CA MET A 660 31.74 -12.00 28.59
C MET A 660 31.35 -13.06 29.62
N CYS A 661 30.58 -12.71 30.65
CA CYS A 661 30.04 -13.67 31.62
C CYS A 661 28.81 -14.42 31.07
N ASN A 662 28.15 -13.94 30.01
CA ASN A 662 26.97 -14.58 29.44
C ASN A 662 27.35 -15.57 28.33
N ASP A 663 27.70 -16.79 28.71
CA ASP A 663 28.10 -17.85 27.76
C ASP A 663 27.03 -18.20 26.73
N ALA A 664 25.75 -18.16 27.13
CA ALA A 664 24.65 -18.48 26.23
C ALA A 664 24.50 -17.42 25.13
N LEU A 665 24.65 -16.14 25.47
CA LEU A 665 24.68 -15.05 24.50
C LEU A 665 25.87 -15.18 23.54
N LEU A 666 27.07 -15.44 24.04
CA LEU A 666 28.25 -15.62 23.20
C LEU A 666 28.08 -16.81 22.22
N ARG A 667 27.54 -17.94 22.68
CA ARG A 667 27.26 -19.09 21.81
C ARG A 667 26.19 -18.78 20.76
N GLN A 668 25.16 -18.02 21.13
CA GLN A 668 24.14 -17.59 20.19
C GLN A 668 24.72 -16.63 19.13
N LEU A 669 25.59 -15.69 19.53
CA LEU A 669 26.30 -14.81 18.59
C LEU A 669 27.23 -15.59 17.65
N LEU A 670 27.93 -16.61 18.16
CA LEU A 670 28.75 -17.49 17.33
C LEU A 670 27.90 -18.24 16.29
N LYS A 671 26.72 -18.73 16.67
CA LYS A 671 25.78 -19.39 15.75
C LYS A 671 25.38 -18.49 14.59
N LEU A 672 25.24 -17.18 14.80
CA LEU A 672 24.96 -16.21 13.73
C LEU A 672 26.12 -16.06 12.72
N LEU A 673 27.33 -16.52 13.05
CA LEU A 673 28.48 -16.55 12.15
C LEU A 673 28.56 -17.83 11.32
N GLU A 674 27.71 -18.84 11.57
CA GLU A 674 27.76 -20.10 10.81
C GLU A 674 27.56 -19.85 9.29
N PRO A 675 28.29 -20.57 8.42
CA PRO A 675 28.04 -20.54 6.98
C PRO A 675 26.63 -21.06 6.68
N THR A 676 25.88 -20.33 5.86
CA THR A 676 24.55 -20.76 5.41
C THR A 676 24.74 -21.68 4.18
N PRO A 677 23.93 -22.75 4.00
CA PRO A 677 24.08 -23.69 2.87
C PRO A 677 24.11 -23.04 1.47
N ALA A 678 23.46 -21.90 1.29
CA ALA A 678 23.49 -21.13 0.05
C ALA A 678 24.90 -20.60 -0.31
N ILE A 679 25.69 -20.23 0.71
CA ILE A 679 27.04 -19.66 0.55
C ILE A 679 28.05 -20.75 0.13
N GLU A 680 27.85 -22.00 0.54
CA GLU A 680 28.72 -23.11 0.16
C GLU A 680 28.57 -23.52 -1.31
N SER A 681 27.39 -23.32 -1.91
CA SER A 681 27.13 -23.71 -3.31
C SER A 681 27.66 -22.71 -4.35
N ARG A 682 27.76 -21.42 -4.02
CA ARG A 682 28.11 -20.34 -4.98
C ARG A 682 29.61 -20.06 -5.12
N ALA A 683 30.47 -20.75 -4.39
CA ALA A 683 31.91 -20.79 -4.69
C ALA A 683 32.22 -21.34 -6.11
N THR A 684 31.22 -21.84 -6.85
CA THR A 684 31.39 -22.42 -8.19
C THR A 684 30.56 -21.83 -9.34
N THR A 685 29.58 -20.95 -9.12
CA THR A 685 28.78 -20.39 -10.23
C THR A 685 28.23 -18.99 -9.93
N ALA A 686 28.84 -17.98 -10.55
CA ALA A 686 28.31 -16.63 -10.65
C ALA A 686 27.42 -16.55 -11.90
N LEU A 687 26.12 -16.30 -11.71
CA LEU A 687 25.15 -15.71 -12.66
C LEU A 687 23.76 -16.28 -12.36
N GLU A 688 23.01 -15.64 -11.46
CA GLU A 688 21.55 -15.52 -11.50
C GLU A 688 21.12 -14.51 -10.42
N ILE A 689 20.37 -13.48 -10.83
CA ILE A 689 19.99 -12.32 -10.03
C ILE A 689 18.46 -12.27 -9.96
N ASN A 690 17.97 -11.97 -8.75
CA ASN A 690 16.71 -11.30 -8.37
C ASN A 690 15.93 -12.15 -7.34
N ASP A 691 15.74 -11.56 -6.16
CA ASP A 691 15.22 -12.07 -4.87
C ASP A 691 16.22 -12.80 -3.94
N GLU A 692 17.10 -13.69 -4.41
CA GLU A 692 18.06 -14.40 -3.52
C GLU A 692 19.18 -13.50 -2.96
N ASN A 693 19.41 -12.33 -3.55
CA ASN A 693 20.55 -11.46 -3.20
C ASN A 693 20.27 -10.55 -1.98
N GLU A 694 19.01 -10.18 -1.71
CA GLU A 694 18.67 -9.33 -0.55
C GLU A 694 18.78 -10.10 0.77
N GLU A 695 18.25 -11.33 0.80
CA GLU A 695 18.39 -12.21 1.96
C GLU A 695 19.87 -12.49 2.26
N GLU A 696 20.69 -12.70 1.22
CA GLU A 696 22.14 -12.89 1.37
C GLU A 696 22.82 -11.62 1.95
N GLU A 697 22.47 -10.43 1.45
CA GLU A 697 23.01 -9.16 1.95
C GLU A 697 22.68 -8.94 3.44
N ASP A 698 21.43 -9.20 3.84
CA ASP A 698 20.99 -9.02 5.22
C ASP A 698 21.67 -10.02 6.18
N GLN A 699 21.92 -11.25 5.74
CA GLN A 699 22.72 -12.19 6.51
C GLN A 699 24.16 -11.68 6.71
N TRP A 700 24.76 -11.06 5.70
CA TRP A 700 26.08 -10.45 5.85
C TRP A 700 26.07 -9.24 6.79
N LYS A 701 25.00 -8.43 6.82
CA LYS A 701 24.83 -7.36 7.82
C LYS A 701 24.78 -7.91 9.25
N ILE A 702 24.10 -9.03 9.47
CA ILE A 702 24.08 -9.71 10.77
C ILE A 702 25.50 -10.18 11.13
N LYS A 703 26.20 -10.88 10.24
CA LYS A 703 27.57 -11.35 10.48
C LYS A 703 28.53 -10.19 10.79
N LEU A 704 28.42 -9.11 10.03
CA LEU A 704 29.19 -7.89 10.23
C LEU A 704 28.95 -7.29 11.63
N SER A 705 27.69 -7.22 12.07
CA SER A 705 27.35 -6.71 13.40
C SER A 705 27.98 -7.56 14.52
N VAL A 706 28.02 -8.88 14.37
CA VAL A 706 28.69 -9.78 15.33
C VAL A 706 30.20 -9.55 15.34
N VAL A 707 30.84 -9.44 14.17
CA VAL A 707 32.28 -9.10 14.08
C VAL A 707 32.57 -7.78 14.81
N TRP A 708 31.68 -6.78 14.69
CA TRP A 708 31.84 -5.52 15.39
C TRP A 708 31.72 -5.67 16.92
N ILE A 709 30.81 -6.51 17.42
CA ILE A 709 30.75 -6.86 18.85
C ILE A 709 32.11 -7.40 19.32
N ILE A 710 32.72 -8.31 18.56
CA ILE A 710 34.02 -8.92 18.90
C ILE A 710 35.14 -7.87 18.95
N ILE A 711 35.19 -6.95 17.97
CA ILE A 711 36.14 -5.83 17.98
C ILE A 711 36.00 -5.02 19.26
N ASN A 712 34.78 -4.64 19.63
CA ASN A 712 34.53 -3.82 20.82
C ASN A 712 34.85 -4.56 22.12
N LEU A 713 34.53 -5.86 22.22
CA LEU A 713 34.87 -6.69 23.38
C LEU A 713 36.38 -6.83 23.58
N THR A 714 37.16 -6.87 22.51
CA THR A 714 38.62 -7.03 22.56
C THR A 714 39.39 -5.71 22.58
N TRP A 715 38.70 -4.58 22.38
CA TRP A 715 39.30 -3.25 22.36
C TRP A 715 40.03 -2.92 23.68
N LYS A 716 41.19 -2.26 23.56
CA LYS A 716 41.98 -1.75 24.67
C LYS A 716 41.77 -0.24 24.77
N GLU A 717 41.38 0.25 25.95
CA GLU A 717 41.36 1.70 26.19
C GLU A 717 42.81 2.20 26.30
N GLU A 718 43.21 3.11 25.40
CA GLU A 718 44.45 3.87 25.57
C GLU A 718 44.14 5.03 26.52
N THR A 719 44.92 5.13 27.61
CA THR A 719 44.99 6.20 28.64
C THR A 719 44.10 6.11 29.89
N SER A 720 44.69 5.57 30.97
CA SER A 720 44.67 6.15 32.31
C SER A 720 45.70 5.45 33.21
N ASN A 721 46.98 5.51 32.83
CA ASN A 721 48.14 5.27 33.72
C ASN A 721 49.50 5.63 33.08
N SER A 722 49.55 6.56 32.12
CA SER A 722 50.79 6.93 31.43
C SER A 722 51.16 8.40 31.65
N ASP A 723 51.05 8.91 32.88
CA ASP A 723 51.53 10.24 33.28
C ASP A 723 52.05 10.23 34.73
N SER A 724 52.92 9.27 35.05
CA SER A 724 53.85 9.39 36.16
C SER A 724 55.00 8.39 35.97
N GLU A 725 56.00 8.82 35.21
CA GLU A 725 57.45 8.58 35.44
C GLU A 725 58.19 8.87 34.14
N ALA A 726 58.58 10.13 33.99
CA ALA A 726 59.70 10.52 33.13
C ALA A 726 61.00 10.38 33.94
N GLU A 727 62.06 9.94 33.24
CA GLU A 727 63.48 9.96 33.66
C GLU A 727 63.82 8.97 34.80
N ASP A 728 64.62 7.92 34.61
CA ASP A 728 66.01 8.00 34.17
C ASP A 728 66.50 6.64 33.61
N GLY A 729 67.42 6.67 32.64
CA GLY A 729 68.03 5.49 32.05
C GLY A 729 69.23 5.01 32.87
N SER A 730 69.12 3.81 33.46
CA SER A 730 70.29 2.98 33.76
C SER A 730 69.92 1.50 33.78
N GLU A 731 70.82 0.71 33.20
CA GLU A 731 70.74 -0.71 32.89
C GLU A 731 70.50 -1.63 34.11
N ASP A 732 69.86 -2.76 33.80
CA ASP A 732 70.02 -4.08 34.44
C ASP A 732 69.36 -4.35 35.82
N HIS A 733 68.20 -5.02 35.75
CA HIS A 733 67.79 -6.22 36.51
C HIS A 733 66.25 -6.26 36.64
N SER A 734 65.59 -6.97 35.72
CA SER A 734 64.18 -7.35 35.85
C SER A 734 64.03 -8.42 36.93
N LEU A 735 63.67 -7.98 38.13
CA LEU A 735 63.13 -8.84 39.18
C LEU A 735 61.61 -8.93 39.02
N ASP A 736 61.16 -10.18 39.04
CA ASP A 736 59.79 -10.65 39.21
C ASP A 736 58.95 -9.73 40.11
N TYR A 737 57.89 -9.19 39.52
CA TYR A 737 56.60 -9.06 40.19
C TYR A 737 55.58 -9.75 39.30
N GLU A 738 55.68 -11.08 39.25
CA GLU A 738 54.52 -11.94 39.09
C GLU A 738 53.44 -11.42 40.04
N ALA A 739 52.33 -10.98 39.47
CA ALA A 739 51.10 -10.77 40.20
C ALA A 739 50.84 -12.07 40.97
N MET A 740 50.93 -11.99 42.30
CA MET A 740 50.69 -13.10 43.21
C MET A 740 49.51 -13.93 42.71
N GLU A 741 49.81 -15.18 42.34
CA GLU A 741 48.85 -16.26 42.30
C GLU A 741 48.14 -16.26 43.67
N ILE A 742 46.91 -15.75 43.69
CA ILE A 742 45.98 -16.12 44.75
C ILE A 742 45.55 -17.54 44.39
N ASP A 743 46.21 -18.49 45.04
CA ASP A 743 45.83 -19.89 45.14
C ASP A 743 44.33 -20.02 45.45
N GLU A 744 43.69 -20.92 44.70
CA GLU A 744 42.46 -21.65 45.04
C GLU A 744 41.40 -20.91 45.89
N VAL A 745 40.84 -19.82 45.34
CA VAL A 745 39.51 -19.35 45.74
C VAL A 745 38.53 -19.77 44.66
N ASP A 746 37.69 -20.76 45.01
CA ASP A 746 36.53 -21.29 44.29
C ASP A 746 36.20 -20.55 42.97
N ASN A 747 36.83 -21.03 41.87
CA ASN A 747 36.72 -20.48 40.50
C ASN A 747 35.29 -20.58 39.91
N SER A 748 34.32 -21.02 40.72
CA SER A 748 32.92 -21.20 40.38
C SER A 748 32.03 -20.00 40.72
N SER A 749 32.53 -19.01 41.48
CA SER A 749 31.72 -17.83 41.82
C SER A 749 31.66 -16.81 40.68
N ALA A 750 30.45 -16.33 40.35
CA ALA A 750 30.22 -15.34 39.29
C ALA A 750 31.03 -14.04 39.47
N SER A 751 31.37 -13.69 40.72
CA SER A 751 32.21 -12.52 41.04
C SER A 751 33.68 -12.68 40.64
N SER A 752 34.23 -13.89 40.68
CA SER A 752 35.62 -14.16 40.27
C SER A 752 35.77 -14.09 38.74
N GLN A 753 34.80 -14.64 38.01
CA GLN A 753 34.78 -14.59 36.55
C GLN A 753 34.62 -13.16 36.02
N TYR A 754 33.76 -12.35 36.63
CA TYR A 754 33.57 -10.96 36.25
C TYR A 754 34.88 -10.16 36.32
N THR A 755 35.61 -10.25 37.43
CA THR A 755 36.89 -9.53 37.63
C THR A 755 37.95 -9.94 36.61
N LYS A 756 37.99 -11.24 36.25
CA LYS A 756 38.90 -11.75 35.21
C LYS A 756 38.66 -11.08 33.85
N TYR A 757 37.41 -10.86 33.47
CA TYR A 757 37.07 -10.29 32.17
C TYR A 757 37.18 -8.77 32.09
N LEU A 758 37.63 -8.07 33.14
CA LEU A 758 38.02 -6.66 33.04
C LEU A 758 39.22 -6.48 32.08
N SER A 759 40.10 -7.48 31.99
CA SER A 759 41.27 -7.47 31.10
C SER A 759 40.94 -7.95 29.69
N SER A 760 41.36 -7.18 28.67
CA SER A 760 41.18 -7.52 27.26
C SER A 760 41.84 -8.85 26.87
N LYS A 761 42.97 -9.21 27.50
CA LYS A 761 43.68 -10.48 27.27
C LYS A 761 42.79 -11.69 27.60
N TYR A 762 42.15 -11.69 28.77
CA TYR A 762 41.27 -12.80 29.16
C TYR A 762 40.00 -12.86 28.32
N ARG A 763 39.50 -11.71 27.84
CA ARG A 763 38.38 -11.68 26.89
C ARG A 763 38.77 -12.32 25.55
N ALA A 764 39.93 -11.94 24.99
CA ALA A 764 40.42 -12.49 23.73
C ALA A 764 40.59 -14.02 23.78
N HIS A 765 41.25 -14.55 24.82
CA HIS A 765 41.41 -16.00 24.99
C HIS A 765 40.06 -16.73 25.08
N LYS A 766 39.10 -16.23 25.87
CA LYS A 766 37.77 -16.86 25.95
C LYS A 766 37.07 -16.90 24.59
N LEU A 767 37.14 -15.82 23.81
CA LEU A 767 36.50 -15.76 22.49
C LEU A 767 37.17 -16.72 21.50
N ILE A 768 38.50 -16.92 21.60
CA ILE A 768 39.23 -17.97 20.87
C ILE A 768 38.73 -19.35 21.32
N ASP A 769 38.69 -19.63 22.62
CA ASP A 769 38.26 -20.92 23.17
C ASP A 769 36.82 -21.30 22.78
N ILE A 770 35.94 -20.30 22.65
CA ILE A 770 34.56 -20.49 22.20
C ILE A 770 34.46 -20.78 20.70
N GLY A 771 35.45 -20.37 19.89
CA GLY A 771 35.52 -20.63 18.44
C GLY A 771 35.31 -19.42 17.53
N PHE A 772 35.28 -18.19 18.07
CA PHE A 772 35.08 -16.99 17.24
C PHE A 772 36.23 -16.75 16.25
N TYR A 773 37.47 -17.06 16.64
CA TYR A 773 38.63 -16.90 15.76
C TYR A 773 38.49 -17.72 14.47
N ASP A 774 38.17 -19.01 14.59
CA ASP A 774 38.04 -19.91 13.45
C ASP A 774 36.85 -19.54 12.55
N ALA A 775 35.71 -19.19 13.16
CA ALA A 775 34.52 -18.77 12.43
C ALA A 775 34.78 -17.49 11.61
N ILE A 776 35.35 -16.46 12.22
CA ILE A 776 35.64 -15.18 11.54
C ILE A 776 36.70 -15.37 10.46
N LYS A 777 37.73 -16.19 10.72
CA LYS A 777 38.78 -16.52 9.74
C LYS A 777 38.22 -17.24 8.52
N LEU A 778 37.32 -18.21 8.73
CA LEU A 778 36.62 -18.89 7.64
C LEU A 778 35.79 -17.90 6.83
N LEU A 779 34.95 -17.10 7.48
CA LEU A 779 34.10 -16.11 6.80
C LEU A 779 34.92 -15.10 5.99
N ASN A 780 36.04 -14.60 6.53
CA ASN A 780 36.93 -13.68 5.83
C ASN A 780 37.53 -14.28 4.54
N SER A 781 37.77 -15.60 4.52
CA SER A 781 38.31 -16.29 3.34
C SER A 781 37.28 -16.44 2.22
N ILE A 782 35.99 -16.62 2.56
CA ILE A 782 34.91 -16.84 1.60
C ILE A 782 34.15 -15.55 1.22
N CYS A 783 34.19 -14.52 2.06
CA CYS A 783 33.48 -13.26 1.80
C CYS A 783 34.14 -12.45 0.68
N THR A 784 33.31 -11.80 -0.14
CA THR A 784 33.73 -10.84 -1.18
C THR A 784 33.48 -9.39 -0.80
N ILE A 785 32.71 -9.12 0.27
CA ILE A 785 32.33 -7.78 0.72
C ILE A 785 33.52 -7.09 1.40
N SER A 786 34.01 -5.99 0.84
CA SER A 786 35.22 -5.30 1.31
C SER A 786 35.12 -4.86 2.78
N ASP A 787 34.02 -4.21 3.19
CA ASP A 787 33.85 -3.72 4.58
C ASP A 787 33.88 -4.87 5.59
N PHE A 788 33.23 -6.01 5.26
CA PHE A 788 33.29 -7.20 6.10
C PHE A 788 34.72 -7.73 6.24
N LYS A 789 35.47 -7.85 5.13
CA LYS A 789 36.84 -8.38 5.16
C LYS A 789 37.76 -7.53 6.02
N GLU A 790 37.70 -6.21 5.90
CA GLU A 790 38.53 -5.32 6.71
C GLU A 790 38.21 -5.47 8.20
N ARG A 791 36.92 -5.43 8.58
CA ARG A 791 36.53 -5.61 9.99
C ARG A 791 36.86 -7.00 10.52
N ALA A 792 36.70 -8.04 9.71
CA ALA A 792 37.07 -9.40 10.08
C ALA A 792 38.58 -9.52 10.34
N ARG A 793 39.42 -8.89 9.50
CA ARG A 793 40.88 -8.84 9.76
C ARG A 793 41.21 -8.10 11.05
N THR A 794 40.55 -6.96 11.33
CA THR A 794 40.72 -6.24 12.59
C THR A 794 40.35 -7.11 13.79
N ALA A 795 39.21 -7.80 13.73
CA ALA A 795 38.78 -8.71 14.80
C ALA A 795 39.77 -9.86 15.01
N ILE A 796 40.24 -10.50 13.92
CA ILE A 796 41.25 -11.56 13.96
C ILE A 796 42.54 -11.04 14.62
N PHE A 797 43.01 -9.87 14.21
CA PHE A 797 44.21 -9.25 14.79
C PHE A 797 44.06 -8.99 16.29
N HIS A 798 42.93 -8.41 16.73
CA HIS A 798 42.69 -8.17 18.16
C HIS A 798 42.62 -9.44 18.99
N LEU A 799 42.07 -10.53 18.44
CA LEU A 799 41.98 -11.81 19.14
C LEU A 799 43.39 -12.41 19.40
N VAL A 800 44.29 -12.35 18.42
CA VAL A 800 45.63 -12.94 18.53
C VAL A 800 46.69 -12.01 19.10
N LEU A 801 46.38 -10.72 19.28
CA LEU A 801 47.31 -9.71 19.81
C LEU A 801 47.92 -10.12 21.17
N TYR A 802 47.20 -10.90 21.97
CA TYR A 802 47.59 -11.32 23.30
C TYR A 802 48.02 -12.79 23.40
N ASP A 803 48.03 -13.51 22.27
CA ASP A 803 48.46 -14.89 22.19
C ASP A 803 49.98 -14.94 22.03
N THR A 804 50.67 -15.19 23.14
CA THR A 804 52.14 -15.24 23.22
C THR A 804 52.75 -16.42 22.43
N ASN A 805 51.93 -17.33 21.89
CA ASN A 805 52.41 -18.46 21.10
C ASN A 805 52.66 -18.16 19.61
N ASN A 806 52.37 -16.93 19.13
CA ASN A 806 52.54 -16.55 17.71
C ASN A 806 53.67 -15.53 17.44
N GLN A 807 54.56 -15.24 18.39
CA GLN A 807 55.76 -14.41 18.12
C GLN A 807 56.90 -15.14 17.41
N SER A 808 56.68 -16.39 16.98
CA SER A 808 57.63 -17.13 16.15
C SER A 808 56.90 -17.95 15.09
N ASN A 809 56.49 -17.29 13.99
CA ASN A 809 56.44 -17.85 12.63
C ASN A 809 56.16 -16.76 11.59
#